data_AF-A0A4Y7TCT8-F1
#
_entry.id   AF-A0A4Y7TCT8-F1
#
_cell.length_a   1.000
_cell.length_b   1.000
_cell.length_c   1.000
_cell.angle_alpha   90.00
_cell.angle_beta   90.00
_cell.angle_gamma   90.00
#
_symmetry.space_group_name_H-M   'P 1'
#
loop_
_entity.id
_entity.type
_entity.pdbx_description
1 polymer ?
#
loop_
_entity_poly.entity_id
_entity_poly.type
_entity_poly.pdbx_seq_one_letter_code
_entity_poly.pdbx_strand_id
1 'polypeptide(L)'
;DELYKALKGSKSEFRGSFYHCSTATEAPNPGLEIDGLGVIGLPLSQRDAAAIVSCAAQAPFRKGMETVVDTAVRDTWEIEPASVKFSNPKWAAFVDQVATQTVWMALGVAPFTKRLRCELYKLLLYQPSGHTLKSNGMFATIIIVLPSLFGGAEVHVSHAGQTKVLDISEYSAFSTSILAWYIDVMHEVKPVTSGYRLALSYNLIHTSPNMPQPALPKHSMISTPLGQCLQKWKNGGFARMPDPPLAAYVLDHQYSANNLEKGQEGLKGKDTQLVAQLLLLAESLSFIVGIANLTRKVTGSADDGGYNHSRYNKRRRYGHCAYDSLEDDSEETHTFADIEEDDYDLENFVRLDKGECEEDVDLDDFRLDKGCLVPRNPFDHVGPDEEEYEGYMGNVSLPLWYRRSVLILFRIEDAIAVGISINGVDWALDQLYAYSDTEDEDHPTARFIVSALLTRLEKKHNPRTAYWSNEDIETNQRCAKNLLARAIEWKNQALWSRVIPHCGPALDTVNTSIVEAVEVFDLEAIKPGYATRLATAGLQTRFAVIKAIAGKIGAAGGDWLESLTKDALSSYNAAAVADIPTLVEIAQSRGPEVIQTSIYNLVYKDATYASLINFAKALHTGLPKVLSMEEGKRSSIRVVIGKSIEAAIPKWEVRLHIPGPANPGYTYSYGYRAAPSVPTPVDPRAPNVKTNRICELVDLSFALDDLGICTALFNELLRLPSGVDADTRFKEVFTPLMPQLRATLLKHGRAVTSEPFASFFKHSVSMYLAHILGPRTPKTITPSLPTRTAGCNTCNECKQLKAFVNNGTPTLQFRAVQRTRTHLEQEIAKARIGDIVTTAMVTNLGTPYTLVVSKRPEVISQLTWKENQSEAVKFVRSVADDAELKVVMG
;
A
#
# COMPACT_ATOMS: atom_id res chain seq x y z
N ASP A 1 -12.48 -10.28 -16.90
CA ASP A 1 -13.61 -10.11 -17.86
C ASP A 1 -13.95 -11.36 -18.66
N GLU A 2 -13.04 -11.92 -19.48
CA GLU A 2 -13.33 -13.16 -20.24
C GLU A 2 -13.70 -14.33 -19.32
N LEU A 3 -12.97 -14.51 -18.21
CA LEU A 3 -13.29 -15.53 -17.20
C LEU A 3 -14.70 -15.33 -16.60
N TYR A 4 -15.07 -14.10 -16.24
CA TYR A 4 -16.42 -13.79 -15.73
C TYR A 4 -17.52 -14.11 -16.76
N LYS A 5 -17.30 -13.76 -18.03
CA LYS A 5 -18.25 -14.10 -19.11
C LYS A 5 -18.35 -15.60 -19.34
N ALA A 6 -17.25 -16.32 -19.26
CA ALA A 6 -17.23 -17.77 -19.40
C ALA A 6 -17.96 -18.48 -18.25
N LEU A 7 -17.78 -18.00 -17.01
CA LEU A 7 -18.48 -18.50 -15.82
C LEU A 7 -19.98 -18.17 -15.84
N LYS A 8 -20.37 -16.98 -16.33
CA LYS A 8 -21.78 -16.55 -16.43
C LYS A 8 -22.50 -17.10 -17.68
N GLY A 9 -21.75 -17.41 -18.73
CA GLY A 9 -22.23 -17.84 -20.05
C GLY A 9 -22.32 -19.35 -20.24
N SER A 10 -22.06 -20.15 -19.20
CA SER A 10 -22.10 -21.62 -19.24
C SER A 10 -23.54 -22.18 -19.30
N LYS A 11 -24.39 -21.66 -20.19
CA LYS A 11 -25.52 -22.44 -20.71
C LYS A 11 -24.94 -23.42 -21.73
N SER A 12 -24.60 -24.60 -21.23
CA SER A 12 -24.13 -25.77 -21.97
C SER A 12 -24.80 -25.91 -23.35
N GLU A 13 -24.00 -25.89 -24.43
CA GLU A 13 -24.40 -26.36 -25.77
C GLU A 13 -24.42 -27.90 -25.86
N PHE A 14 -24.80 -28.59 -24.79
CA PHE A 14 -25.15 -30.01 -24.87
C PHE A 14 -26.57 -30.12 -25.42
N ARG A 15 -26.72 -30.69 -26.62
CA ARG A 15 -28.04 -30.94 -27.23
C ARG A 15 -28.79 -32.15 -26.63
N GLY A 16 -28.13 -32.94 -25.77
CA GLY A 16 -28.75 -34.05 -25.03
C GLY A 16 -29.15 -33.65 -23.61
N SER A 17 -29.70 -34.59 -22.85
CA SER A 17 -29.96 -34.48 -21.41
C SER A 17 -29.21 -35.57 -20.65
N PHE A 18 -28.86 -35.34 -19.39
CA PHE A 18 -28.25 -36.39 -18.54
C PHE A 18 -29.27 -37.45 -18.09
N TYR A 19 -30.56 -37.18 -18.31
CA TYR A 19 -31.67 -38.08 -18.02
C TYR A 19 -32.75 -38.01 -19.12
N HIS A 20 -33.58 -39.05 -19.21
CA HIS A 20 -34.79 -39.09 -20.03
C HIS A 20 -35.98 -39.57 -19.20
N CYS A 21 -37.16 -39.01 -19.44
CA CYS A 21 -38.41 -39.43 -18.83
C CYS A 21 -39.55 -39.25 -19.82
N SER A 22 -40.28 -40.32 -20.11
CA SER A 22 -41.45 -40.28 -21.00
C SER A 22 -42.45 -41.37 -20.66
N THR A 23 -43.72 -41.15 -20.98
CA THR A 23 -44.78 -42.15 -20.82
C THR A 23 -45.24 -42.66 -22.19
N ALA A 24 -45.24 -43.97 -22.37
CA ALA A 24 -45.67 -44.65 -23.58
C ALA A 24 -47.06 -45.27 -23.36
N THR A 25 -48.08 -44.64 -23.96
CA THR A 25 -49.49 -45.09 -23.88
C THR A 25 -49.80 -46.28 -24.78
N GLU A 26 -49.02 -46.49 -25.85
CA GLU A 26 -49.19 -47.60 -26.81
C GLU A 26 -48.16 -48.74 -26.61
N ALA A 27 -47.54 -48.82 -25.43
CA ALA A 27 -46.57 -49.87 -25.16
C ALA A 27 -47.21 -51.27 -25.25
N PRO A 28 -46.63 -52.22 -26.00
CA PRO A 28 -47.16 -53.58 -26.08
C PRO A 28 -47.08 -54.25 -24.71
N ASN A 29 -48.10 -55.03 -24.34
CA ASN A 29 -48.04 -55.82 -23.11
C ASN A 29 -46.88 -56.84 -23.22
N PRO A 30 -45.90 -56.87 -22.29
CA PRO A 30 -44.76 -57.79 -22.36
C PRO A 30 -45.13 -59.28 -22.41
N GLY A 31 -46.31 -59.67 -21.90
CA GLY A 31 -46.57 -61.06 -21.59
C GLY A 31 -45.56 -61.57 -20.57
N LEU A 32 -45.41 -60.82 -19.47
CA LEU A 32 -44.40 -61.08 -18.44
C LEU A 32 -44.67 -62.43 -17.78
N GLU A 33 -43.71 -63.34 -17.87
CA GLU A 33 -43.72 -64.64 -17.22
C GLU A 33 -42.58 -64.71 -16.22
N ILE A 34 -42.88 -65.13 -14.99
CA ILE A 34 -41.91 -65.34 -13.93
C ILE A 34 -41.86 -66.83 -13.62
N ASP A 35 -40.67 -67.41 -13.66
CA ASP A 35 -40.47 -68.83 -13.33
C ASP A 35 -41.01 -69.12 -11.92
N GLY A 36 -41.92 -70.09 -11.83
CA GLY A 36 -42.62 -70.44 -10.58
C GLY A 36 -43.99 -69.77 -10.37
N LEU A 37 -44.27 -68.63 -11.02
CA LEU A 37 -45.57 -67.94 -10.94
C LEU A 37 -46.38 -68.01 -12.24
N GLY A 38 -45.72 -68.18 -13.38
CA GLY A 38 -46.36 -68.13 -14.70
C GLY A 38 -46.59 -66.70 -15.18
N VAL A 39 -47.63 -66.50 -16.00
CA VAL A 39 -47.95 -65.20 -16.61
C VAL A 39 -48.50 -64.23 -15.56
N ILE A 40 -47.88 -63.06 -15.48
CA ILE A 40 -48.31 -61.95 -14.62
C ILE A 40 -49.22 -61.01 -15.41
N GLY A 41 -50.43 -60.76 -14.88
CA GLY A 41 -51.38 -59.81 -15.46
C GLY A 41 -50.93 -58.35 -15.28
N LEU A 42 -51.10 -57.54 -16.32
CA LEU A 42 -50.90 -56.08 -16.28
C LEU A 42 -52.21 -55.36 -16.65
N PRO A 43 -52.64 -54.31 -15.92
CA PRO A 43 -51.96 -53.69 -14.78
C PRO A 43 -51.78 -54.58 -13.56
N LEU A 44 -50.66 -54.43 -12.86
CA LEU A 44 -50.30 -55.31 -11.75
C LEU A 44 -51.36 -55.27 -10.65
N SER A 45 -51.92 -56.43 -10.32
CA SER A 45 -52.85 -56.59 -9.21
C SER A 45 -52.12 -56.74 -7.87
N GLN A 46 -52.77 -56.38 -6.77
CA GLN A 46 -52.20 -56.58 -5.42
C GLN A 46 -51.94 -58.07 -5.12
N ARG A 47 -52.76 -58.97 -5.67
CA ARG A 47 -52.57 -60.42 -5.55
C ARG A 47 -51.28 -60.87 -6.24
N ASP A 48 -51.04 -60.40 -7.46
CA ASP A 48 -49.85 -60.77 -8.21
C ASP A 48 -48.59 -60.11 -7.64
N ALA A 49 -48.70 -58.88 -7.13
CA ALA A 49 -47.60 -58.22 -6.40
C ALA A 49 -47.17 -59.04 -5.18
N ALA A 50 -48.11 -59.51 -4.36
CA ALA A 50 -47.82 -60.37 -3.21
C ALA A 50 -47.21 -61.72 -3.63
N ALA A 51 -47.64 -62.27 -4.76
CA ALA A 51 -47.05 -63.49 -5.31
C ALA A 51 -45.59 -63.26 -5.75
N ILE A 52 -45.30 -62.14 -6.42
CA ILE A 52 -43.94 -61.76 -6.82
C ILE A 52 -43.02 -61.62 -5.60
N VAL A 53 -43.50 -61.00 -4.51
CA VAL A 53 -42.75 -60.91 -3.24
C VAL A 53 -42.36 -62.30 -2.71
N SER A 54 -43.24 -63.30 -2.84
CA SER A 54 -42.97 -64.65 -2.32
C SER A 54 -41.86 -65.42 -3.04
N CYS A 55 -41.51 -65.03 -4.28
CA CYS A 55 -40.49 -65.69 -5.09
C CYS A 55 -39.28 -64.79 -5.43
N ALA A 56 -39.27 -63.54 -4.96
CA ALA A 56 -38.21 -62.58 -5.20
C ALA A 56 -37.18 -62.59 -4.06
N ALA A 57 -35.94 -62.21 -4.38
CA ALA A 57 -34.90 -61.99 -3.39
C ALA A 57 -34.94 -60.54 -2.88
N GLN A 58 -34.62 -60.32 -1.61
CA GLN A 58 -34.45 -58.97 -1.07
C GLN A 58 -33.11 -58.38 -1.56
N ALA A 59 -33.12 -57.16 -2.08
CA ALA A 59 -31.92 -56.53 -2.65
C ALA A 59 -30.86 -56.21 -1.56
N PRO A 60 -29.57 -56.57 -1.74
CA PRO A 60 -28.52 -56.37 -0.73
C PRO A 60 -28.12 -54.89 -0.55
N PHE A 61 -27.69 -54.51 0.67
CA PHE A 61 -27.15 -53.19 0.99
C PHE A 61 -25.61 -53.24 1.15
N ARG A 62 -24.91 -52.18 0.73
CA ARG A 62 -23.45 -52.06 0.87
C ARG A 62 -23.12 -50.71 1.51
N LYS A 63 -22.53 -50.71 2.71
CA LYS A 63 -22.06 -49.51 3.42
C LYS A 63 -20.53 -49.51 3.34
N GLY A 64 -19.97 -48.82 2.34
CA GLY A 64 -18.54 -48.94 2.03
C GLY A 64 -18.21 -50.28 1.35
N MET A 65 -17.15 -50.98 1.78
CA MET A 65 -16.73 -52.27 1.19
C MET A 65 -17.48 -53.50 1.72
N GLU A 66 -18.32 -53.38 2.73
CA GLU A 66 -19.03 -54.53 3.33
C GLU A 66 -20.51 -54.59 2.90
N THR A 67 -20.95 -55.78 2.50
CA THR A 67 -22.34 -56.12 2.19
C THR A 67 -23.06 -56.57 3.46
N VAL A 68 -23.95 -55.73 3.99
CA VAL A 68 -24.79 -56.02 5.18
C VAL A 68 -26.25 -55.84 4.79
N VAL A 69 -27.12 -56.81 5.11
CA VAL A 69 -28.56 -56.72 4.87
C VAL A 69 -29.22 -56.09 6.10
N ASP A 70 -29.69 -54.84 5.99
CA ASP A 70 -30.41 -54.12 7.05
C ASP A 70 -31.88 -53.96 6.68
N THR A 71 -32.75 -54.65 7.41
CA THR A 71 -34.20 -54.73 7.17
C THR A 71 -34.96 -53.46 7.56
N ALA A 72 -34.34 -52.53 8.29
CA ALA A 72 -34.97 -51.26 8.64
C ALA A 72 -34.92 -50.19 7.52
N VAL A 73 -34.16 -50.46 6.44
CA VAL A 73 -33.78 -49.44 5.44
C VAL A 73 -34.27 -49.75 4.01
N ARG A 74 -34.62 -51.01 3.63
CA ARG A 74 -35.04 -51.36 2.24
C ARG A 74 -36.07 -52.50 2.13
N ASP A 75 -37.16 -52.24 1.41
CA ASP A 75 -38.23 -53.20 1.02
C ASP A 75 -38.26 -53.45 -0.51
N THR A 76 -37.10 -53.46 -1.19
CA THR A 76 -37.05 -53.74 -2.64
C THR A 76 -36.85 -55.22 -2.89
N TRP A 77 -37.72 -55.79 -3.72
CA TRP A 77 -37.66 -57.17 -4.16
C TRP A 77 -37.15 -57.24 -5.60
N GLU A 78 -36.14 -58.07 -5.83
CA GLU A 78 -35.53 -58.26 -7.14
C GLU A 78 -35.64 -59.71 -7.62
N ILE A 79 -35.88 -59.86 -8.92
CA ILE A 79 -35.87 -61.15 -9.62
C ILE A 79 -34.79 -61.10 -10.70
N GLU A 80 -33.97 -62.14 -10.74
CA GLU A 80 -32.88 -62.29 -11.69
C GLU A 80 -33.41 -62.44 -13.13
N PRO A 81 -32.76 -61.86 -14.16
CA PRO A 81 -33.22 -61.93 -15.54
C PRO A 81 -33.47 -63.33 -16.07
N ALA A 82 -32.71 -64.33 -15.61
CA ALA A 82 -32.84 -65.71 -16.05
C ALA A 82 -34.21 -66.31 -15.70
N SER A 83 -34.86 -65.80 -14.66
CA SER A 83 -36.19 -66.23 -14.19
C SER A 83 -37.34 -65.44 -14.81
N VAL A 84 -37.05 -64.51 -15.73
CA VAL A 84 -38.04 -63.64 -16.38
C VAL A 84 -38.10 -63.92 -17.87
N LYS A 85 -39.31 -64.17 -18.39
CA LYS A 85 -39.58 -64.39 -19.82
C LYS A 85 -40.63 -63.42 -20.33
N PHE A 86 -40.58 -63.13 -21.62
CA PHE A 86 -41.53 -62.26 -22.31
C PHE A 86 -42.18 -63.06 -23.43
N SER A 87 -43.47 -63.39 -23.30
CA SER A 87 -44.19 -64.19 -24.29
C SER A 87 -44.67 -63.39 -25.50
N ASN A 88 -44.72 -62.05 -25.40
CA ASN A 88 -45.07 -61.19 -26.54
C ASN A 88 -43.82 -60.78 -27.34
N PRO A 89 -43.65 -61.24 -28.60
CA PRO A 89 -42.50 -60.89 -29.42
C PRO A 89 -42.44 -59.39 -29.76
N LYS A 90 -43.56 -58.66 -29.72
CA LYS A 90 -43.58 -57.21 -29.92
C LYS A 90 -42.85 -56.45 -28.80
N TRP A 91 -42.69 -57.05 -27.62
CA TRP A 91 -41.98 -56.44 -26.49
C TRP A 91 -40.50 -56.20 -26.80
N ALA A 92 -39.81 -57.20 -27.35
CA ALA A 92 -38.41 -57.07 -27.70
C ALA A 92 -38.17 -55.95 -28.73
N ALA A 93 -39.05 -55.85 -29.74
CA ALA A 93 -39.00 -54.77 -30.73
C ALA A 93 -39.26 -53.39 -30.09
N PHE A 94 -40.18 -53.29 -29.13
CA PHE A 94 -40.43 -52.06 -28.39
C PHE A 94 -39.22 -51.63 -27.55
N VAL A 95 -38.61 -52.54 -26.79
CA VAL A 95 -37.43 -52.23 -25.98
C VAL A 95 -36.25 -51.77 -26.86
N ASP A 96 -36.03 -52.43 -28.00
CA ASP A 96 -35.01 -52.02 -28.97
C ASP A 96 -35.29 -50.63 -29.55
N GLN A 97 -36.55 -50.33 -29.87
CA GLN A 97 -36.96 -49.00 -30.34
C GLN A 97 -36.78 -47.91 -29.26
N VAL A 98 -37.15 -48.20 -28.02
CA VAL A 98 -36.96 -47.28 -26.89
C VAL A 98 -35.47 -46.99 -26.69
N ALA A 99 -34.63 -48.03 -26.71
CA ALA A 99 -33.19 -47.88 -26.56
C ALA A 99 -32.54 -47.10 -27.70
N THR A 100 -32.91 -47.38 -28.96
CA THR A 100 -32.22 -46.87 -30.16
C THR A 100 -32.78 -45.57 -30.73
N GLN A 101 -34.06 -45.27 -30.52
CA GLN A 101 -34.71 -44.07 -31.06
C GLN A 101 -35.04 -43.06 -29.97
N THR A 102 -35.55 -43.50 -28.82
CA THR A 102 -36.03 -42.58 -27.79
C THR A 102 -34.90 -42.15 -26.85
N VAL A 103 -34.34 -43.11 -26.10
CA VAL A 103 -33.29 -42.85 -25.11
C VAL A 103 -32.00 -42.41 -25.78
N TRP A 104 -31.67 -43.02 -26.92
CA TRP A 104 -30.49 -42.66 -27.72
C TRP A 104 -30.43 -41.18 -28.10
N MET A 105 -31.53 -40.66 -28.65
CA MET A 105 -31.62 -39.25 -29.04
C MET A 105 -31.69 -38.33 -27.82
N ALA A 106 -32.45 -38.72 -26.79
CA ALA A 106 -32.62 -37.90 -25.58
C ALA A 106 -31.32 -37.73 -24.78
N LEU A 107 -30.48 -38.76 -24.71
CA LEU A 107 -29.17 -38.70 -24.06
C LEU A 107 -28.09 -38.04 -24.95
N GLY A 108 -28.41 -37.68 -26.20
CA GLY A 108 -27.49 -36.94 -27.08
C GLY A 108 -26.33 -37.77 -27.63
N VAL A 109 -26.49 -39.09 -27.78
CA VAL A 109 -25.44 -39.94 -28.33
C VAL A 109 -25.48 -39.87 -29.87
N ALA A 110 -24.39 -39.39 -30.48
CA ALA A 110 -24.30 -39.03 -31.91
C ALA A 110 -24.65 -40.20 -32.87
N PRO A 111 -25.10 -39.93 -34.12
CA PRO A 111 -25.63 -40.95 -35.06
C PRO A 111 -24.59 -41.95 -35.62
N PHE A 112 -23.35 -41.96 -35.13
CA PHE A 112 -22.22 -42.68 -35.73
C PHE A 112 -21.91 -44.06 -35.13
N THR A 113 -22.60 -44.52 -34.08
CA THR A 113 -22.30 -45.83 -33.48
C THR A 113 -23.22 -46.92 -34.04
N LYS A 114 -22.64 -47.96 -34.64
CA LYS A 114 -23.37 -49.19 -34.97
C LYS A 114 -23.71 -49.99 -33.69
N ARG A 115 -24.96 -50.47 -33.66
CA ARG A 115 -25.63 -51.44 -32.78
C ARG A 115 -25.30 -51.33 -31.27
N LEU A 116 -26.24 -50.78 -30.52
CA LEU A 116 -26.25 -50.84 -29.05
C LEU A 116 -26.77 -52.19 -28.60
N ARG A 117 -26.29 -52.66 -27.45
CA ARG A 117 -26.87 -53.83 -26.79
C ARG A 117 -27.64 -53.36 -25.56
N CYS A 118 -28.93 -53.68 -25.52
CA CYS A 118 -29.81 -53.42 -24.39
C CYS A 118 -30.15 -54.76 -23.74
N GLU A 119 -29.78 -54.95 -22.47
CA GLU A 119 -29.93 -56.23 -21.78
C GLU A 119 -30.74 -56.07 -20.51
N LEU A 120 -31.67 -57.00 -20.26
CA LEU A 120 -32.40 -57.02 -18.99
C LEU A 120 -31.40 -57.31 -17.87
N TYR A 121 -31.33 -56.40 -16.91
CA TYR A 121 -30.46 -56.52 -15.76
C TYR A 121 -31.19 -57.14 -14.56
N LYS A 122 -32.40 -56.66 -14.23
CA LYS A 122 -33.27 -57.20 -13.16
C LYS A 122 -34.73 -56.79 -13.36
N LEU A 123 -35.66 -57.58 -12.82
CA LEU A 123 -37.04 -57.16 -12.54
C LEU A 123 -37.12 -56.70 -11.09
N LEU A 124 -37.72 -55.53 -10.87
CA LEU A 124 -37.79 -54.86 -9.57
C LEU A 124 -39.26 -54.64 -9.20
N LEU A 125 -39.61 -55.04 -7.98
CA LEU A 125 -40.86 -54.67 -7.32
C LEU A 125 -40.51 -53.76 -6.15
N TYR A 126 -40.87 -52.47 -6.27
CA TYR A 126 -40.40 -51.44 -5.36
C TYR A 126 -41.24 -51.30 -4.09
N GLN A 127 -40.50 -51.32 -2.98
CA GLN A 127 -40.51 -50.37 -1.87
C GLN A 127 -38.99 -50.14 -1.53
N PRO A 128 -38.53 -49.01 -0.97
CA PRO A 128 -37.35 -48.23 -1.44
C PRO A 128 -36.00 -48.96 -1.72
N SER A 129 -35.28 -48.56 -2.78
CA SER A 129 -33.80 -48.52 -2.86
C SER A 129 -33.21 -47.87 -4.14
N GLY A 130 -32.00 -47.32 -4.02
CA GLY A 130 -31.17 -46.79 -5.10
C GLY A 130 -29.87 -47.56 -5.30
N HIS A 131 -29.38 -47.53 -6.54
CA HIS A 131 -28.06 -47.97 -7.06
C HIS A 131 -28.10 -49.16 -8.03
N THR A 132 -27.54 -48.90 -9.22
CA THR A 132 -27.32 -49.83 -10.35
C THR A 132 -25.89 -50.38 -10.32
N LEU A 133 -25.72 -51.70 -10.49
CA LEU A 133 -24.41 -52.35 -10.58
C LEU A 133 -23.81 -52.23 -12.00
N LYS A 134 -22.50 -51.95 -12.08
CA LYS A 134 -21.79 -51.73 -13.34
C LYS A 134 -21.45 -53.06 -14.04
N SER A 135 -21.93 -53.24 -15.27
CA SER A 135 -21.45 -54.28 -16.21
C SER A 135 -20.36 -53.72 -17.13
N ASN A 136 -19.44 -54.57 -17.62
CA ASN A 136 -18.38 -54.13 -18.55
C ASN A 136 -18.97 -53.52 -19.84
N GLY A 137 -18.58 -52.28 -20.15
CA GLY A 137 -19.09 -51.53 -21.31
C GLY A 137 -20.45 -50.85 -21.12
N MET A 138 -21.06 -50.93 -19.93
CA MET A 138 -22.33 -50.26 -19.61
C MET A 138 -22.13 -48.75 -19.43
N PHE A 139 -22.88 -47.93 -20.18
CA PHE A 139 -22.78 -46.46 -20.11
C PHE A 139 -24.04 -45.75 -19.59
N ALA A 140 -25.20 -46.41 -19.64
CA ALA A 140 -26.46 -45.87 -19.14
C ALA A 140 -27.40 -46.99 -18.67
N THR A 141 -28.41 -46.62 -17.89
CA THR A 141 -29.49 -47.51 -17.44
C THR A 141 -30.81 -47.04 -18.02
N ILE A 142 -31.66 -47.97 -18.46
CA ILE A 142 -33.08 -47.72 -18.77
C ILE A 142 -33.93 -48.45 -17.74
N ILE A 143 -34.87 -47.74 -17.11
CA ILE A 143 -35.91 -48.32 -16.28
C ILE A 143 -37.25 -48.21 -17.02
N ILE A 144 -37.86 -49.35 -17.33
CA ILE A 144 -39.21 -49.43 -17.91
C ILE A 144 -40.18 -49.83 -16.81
N VAL A 145 -41.00 -48.89 -16.36
CA VAL A 145 -42.03 -49.11 -15.35
C VAL A 145 -43.29 -49.61 -16.02
N LEU A 146 -43.68 -50.84 -15.69
CA LEU A 146 -44.85 -51.51 -16.25
C LEU A 146 -46.14 -50.99 -15.61
N PRO A 147 -47.29 -51.10 -16.30
CA PRO A 147 -48.58 -50.66 -15.76
C PRO A 147 -48.85 -51.28 -14.38
N SER A 148 -48.83 -50.43 -13.35
CA SER A 148 -48.98 -50.81 -11.95
C SER A 148 -49.40 -49.57 -11.18
N LEU A 149 -50.48 -49.66 -10.39
CA LEU A 149 -50.97 -48.50 -9.64
C LEU A 149 -50.07 -48.26 -8.43
N PHE A 150 -49.42 -47.10 -8.37
CA PHE A 150 -48.64 -46.66 -7.21
C PHE A 150 -48.67 -45.14 -7.03
N GLY A 151 -48.43 -44.68 -5.80
CA GLY A 151 -48.23 -43.28 -5.43
C GLY A 151 -46.86 -43.05 -4.80
N GLY A 152 -46.30 -41.85 -4.98
CA GLY A 152 -44.93 -41.53 -4.57
C GLY A 152 -43.89 -42.09 -5.54
N ALA A 153 -42.76 -42.57 -5.03
CA ALA A 153 -41.67 -43.15 -5.83
C ALA A 153 -40.99 -42.19 -6.83
N GLU A 154 -41.01 -40.89 -6.53
CA GLU A 154 -40.32 -39.86 -7.30
C GLU A 154 -38.84 -40.20 -7.46
N VAL A 155 -38.34 -40.14 -8.70
CA VAL A 155 -36.93 -40.37 -8.99
C VAL A 155 -36.22 -39.04 -9.06
N HIS A 156 -35.36 -38.77 -8.08
CA HIS A 156 -34.50 -37.61 -8.04
C HIS A 156 -33.21 -37.96 -8.77
N VAL A 157 -32.96 -37.34 -9.91
CA VAL A 157 -31.71 -37.49 -10.66
C VAL A 157 -30.89 -36.22 -10.50
N SER A 158 -29.61 -36.36 -10.16
CA SER A 158 -28.68 -35.25 -10.03
C SER A 158 -27.36 -35.52 -10.76
N HIS A 159 -26.91 -34.51 -11.50
CA HIS A 159 -25.65 -34.55 -12.23
C HIS A 159 -25.10 -33.13 -12.40
N ALA A 160 -23.81 -32.95 -12.13
CA ALA A 160 -23.10 -31.67 -12.24
C ALA A 160 -23.88 -30.50 -11.61
N GLY A 161 -24.39 -30.68 -10.39
CA GLY A 161 -25.16 -29.67 -9.63
C GLY A 161 -26.60 -29.42 -10.09
N GLN A 162 -27.04 -30.00 -11.21
CA GLN A 162 -28.45 -29.95 -11.63
C GLN A 162 -29.22 -31.11 -10.99
N THR A 163 -30.41 -30.83 -10.46
CA THR A 163 -31.31 -31.85 -9.89
C THR A 163 -32.66 -31.78 -10.58
N LYS A 164 -33.22 -32.94 -10.94
CA LYS A 164 -34.57 -33.05 -11.48
C LYS A 164 -35.35 -34.12 -10.73
N VAL A 165 -36.59 -33.81 -10.41
CA VAL A 165 -37.57 -34.76 -9.87
C VAL A 165 -38.40 -35.31 -11.03
N LEU A 166 -38.44 -36.64 -11.15
CA LEU A 166 -39.22 -37.38 -12.15
C LEU A 166 -40.37 -38.08 -11.42
N ASP A 167 -41.57 -37.53 -11.55
CA ASP A 167 -42.81 -38.15 -11.07
C ASP A 167 -43.53 -38.83 -12.24
N ILE A 168 -43.85 -40.10 -12.06
CA ILE A 168 -44.53 -40.97 -13.04
C ILE A 168 -45.78 -41.64 -12.44
N SER A 169 -46.20 -41.22 -11.25
CA SER A 169 -47.31 -41.85 -10.52
C SER A 169 -48.68 -41.58 -11.16
N GLU A 170 -48.87 -40.41 -11.78
CA GLU A 170 -50.17 -39.92 -12.31
C GLU A 170 -50.83 -40.88 -13.32
N TYR A 171 -50.05 -41.48 -14.22
CA TYR A 171 -50.55 -42.37 -15.29
C TYR A 171 -50.11 -43.84 -15.12
N SER A 172 -49.55 -44.17 -13.95
CA SER A 172 -48.90 -45.45 -13.65
C SER A 172 -49.82 -46.67 -13.80
N ALA A 173 -51.13 -46.49 -13.56
CA ALA A 173 -52.10 -47.57 -13.58
C ALA A 173 -52.23 -48.26 -14.94
N PHE A 174 -52.11 -47.53 -16.05
CA PHE A 174 -52.39 -48.07 -17.39
C PHE A 174 -51.34 -47.73 -18.44
N SER A 175 -50.33 -46.94 -18.09
CA SER A 175 -49.29 -46.54 -19.02
C SER A 175 -47.94 -47.11 -18.60
N THR A 176 -47.07 -47.32 -19.59
CA THR A 176 -45.68 -47.73 -19.35
C THR A 176 -44.81 -46.48 -19.31
N SER A 177 -44.07 -46.27 -18.23
CA SER A 177 -43.13 -45.13 -18.13
C SER A 177 -41.71 -45.58 -18.42
N ILE A 178 -40.95 -44.75 -19.11
CA ILE A 178 -39.56 -44.98 -19.49
C ILE A 178 -38.72 -43.92 -18.82
N LEU A 179 -37.77 -44.36 -18.01
CA LEU A 179 -36.75 -43.52 -17.40
C LEU A 179 -35.39 -43.98 -17.91
N ALA A 180 -34.47 -43.06 -18.16
CA ALA A 180 -33.08 -43.42 -18.45
C ALA A 180 -32.11 -42.37 -17.92
N TRP A 181 -30.89 -42.79 -17.57
CA TRP A 181 -29.82 -41.90 -17.14
C TRP A 181 -28.45 -42.55 -17.37
N TYR A 182 -27.41 -41.72 -17.46
CA TYR A 182 -26.02 -42.19 -17.53
C TYR A 182 -25.57 -42.83 -16.21
N ILE A 183 -24.59 -43.74 -16.26
CA ILE A 183 -24.04 -44.40 -15.06
C ILE A 183 -23.43 -43.44 -14.03
N ASP A 184 -23.01 -42.25 -14.47
CA ASP A 184 -22.37 -41.23 -13.63
C ASP A 184 -23.40 -40.22 -13.05
N VAL A 185 -24.69 -40.46 -13.25
CA VAL A 185 -25.78 -39.68 -12.67
C VAL A 185 -26.13 -40.25 -11.30
N MET A 186 -26.09 -39.39 -10.28
CA MET A 186 -26.59 -39.72 -8.95
C MET A 186 -28.12 -39.81 -9.02
N HIS A 187 -28.68 -40.90 -8.51
CA HIS A 187 -30.12 -41.08 -8.51
C HIS A 187 -30.61 -41.61 -7.16
N GLU A 188 -31.72 -41.06 -6.70
CA GLU A 188 -32.41 -41.46 -5.49
C GLU A 188 -33.89 -41.69 -5.83
N VAL A 189 -34.44 -42.84 -5.46
CA VAL A 189 -35.88 -43.12 -5.61
C VAL A 189 -36.53 -42.91 -4.25
N LYS A 190 -37.46 -41.96 -4.15
CA LYS A 190 -38.23 -41.74 -2.92
C LYS A 190 -39.13 -42.93 -2.59
N PRO A 191 -39.59 -43.09 -1.34
CA PRO A 191 -40.45 -44.20 -0.96
C PRO A 191 -41.77 -44.24 -1.75
N VAL A 192 -42.28 -45.44 -2.03
CA VAL A 192 -43.65 -45.65 -2.50
C VAL A 192 -44.59 -45.39 -1.33
N THR A 193 -45.56 -44.49 -1.48
CA THR A 193 -46.53 -44.14 -0.43
C THR A 193 -47.80 -44.97 -0.51
N SER A 194 -48.11 -45.54 -1.67
CA SER A 194 -49.25 -46.44 -1.89
C SER A 194 -49.04 -47.33 -3.12
N GLY A 195 -49.62 -48.54 -3.10
CA GLY A 195 -49.56 -49.47 -4.23
C GLY A 195 -48.19 -50.16 -4.41
N TYR A 196 -47.95 -50.70 -5.60
CA TYR A 196 -46.71 -51.41 -5.95
C TYR A 196 -46.19 -50.93 -7.30
N ARG A 197 -44.91 -50.57 -7.37
CA ARG A 197 -44.25 -50.16 -8.62
C ARG A 197 -43.45 -51.34 -9.19
N LEU A 198 -43.90 -51.87 -10.33
CA LEU A 198 -43.20 -52.92 -11.07
C LEU A 198 -42.33 -52.31 -12.17
N ALA A 199 -41.04 -52.60 -12.17
CA ALA A 199 -40.09 -52.01 -13.11
C ALA A 199 -39.08 -53.03 -13.64
N LEU A 200 -38.74 -52.90 -14.92
CA LEU A 200 -37.67 -53.64 -15.57
C LEU A 200 -36.46 -52.73 -15.72
N SER A 201 -35.33 -53.14 -15.15
CA SER A 201 -34.05 -52.44 -15.29
C SER A 201 -33.26 -53.05 -16.43
N TYR A 202 -32.85 -52.24 -17.40
CA TYR A 202 -32.03 -52.64 -18.54
C TYR A 202 -30.69 -51.89 -18.53
N ASN A 203 -29.61 -52.60 -18.88
CA ASN A 203 -28.29 -52.02 -19.06
C ASN A 203 -28.07 -51.67 -20.54
N LEU A 204 -27.61 -50.45 -20.80
CA LEU A 204 -27.16 -50.02 -22.13
C LEU A 204 -25.65 -50.22 -22.26
N ILE A 205 -25.26 -51.14 -23.13
CA ILE A 205 -23.87 -51.55 -23.32
C ILE A 205 -23.36 -51.06 -24.69
N HIS A 206 -22.19 -50.43 -24.65
CA HIS A 206 -21.46 -50.03 -25.85
C HIS A 206 -20.61 -51.19 -26.37
N THR A 207 -20.82 -51.59 -27.62
CA THR A 207 -20.19 -52.80 -28.21
C THR A 207 -19.16 -52.50 -29.30
N SER A 208 -18.75 -51.24 -29.50
CA SER A 208 -17.76 -50.90 -30.54
C SER A 208 -16.33 -50.94 -29.96
N PRO A 209 -15.46 -51.88 -30.40
CA PRO A 209 -14.13 -52.08 -29.79
C PRO A 209 -13.12 -50.95 -30.06
N ASN A 210 -13.39 -50.06 -31.03
CA ASN A 210 -12.49 -48.98 -31.45
C ASN A 210 -13.07 -47.57 -31.28
N MET A 211 -14.15 -47.42 -30.50
CA MET A 211 -14.76 -46.12 -30.22
C MET A 211 -14.82 -45.88 -28.70
N PRO A 212 -14.53 -44.66 -28.23
CA PRO A 212 -14.64 -44.35 -26.81
C PRO A 212 -16.08 -44.54 -26.34
N GLN A 213 -16.23 -45.16 -25.17
CA GLN A 213 -17.53 -45.37 -24.55
C GLN A 213 -18.27 -44.03 -24.41
N PRO A 214 -19.58 -43.95 -24.73
CA PRO A 214 -20.37 -42.74 -24.55
C PRO A 214 -20.44 -42.37 -23.06
N ALA A 215 -19.57 -41.49 -22.61
CA ALA A 215 -19.61 -40.93 -21.26
C ALA A 215 -20.22 -39.53 -21.31
N LEU A 216 -20.79 -39.09 -20.18
CA LEU A 216 -20.99 -37.67 -19.96
C LEU A 216 -19.62 -36.99 -20.15
N PRO A 217 -19.51 -36.01 -21.05
CA PRO A 217 -18.22 -35.72 -21.65
C PRO A 217 -17.25 -35.03 -20.69
N LYS A 218 -16.29 -35.80 -20.15
CA LYS A 218 -15.13 -35.27 -19.42
C LYS A 218 -14.23 -34.39 -20.32
N HIS A 219 -14.16 -34.70 -21.61
CA HIS A 219 -13.34 -33.98 -22.62
C HIS A 219 -14.07 -32.86 -23.37
N SER A 220 -15.41 -32.73 -23.32
CA SER A 220 -16.10 -31.60 -23.96
C SER A 220 -16.13 -30.35 -23.07
N MET A 221 -15.71 -30.47 -21.80
CA MET A 221 -15.56 -29.32 -20.91
C MET A 221 -14.50 -28.35 -21.45
N ILE A 222 -13.42 -28.84 -22.07
CA ILE A 222 -12.39 -28.00 -22.70
C ILE A 222 -12.98 -27.15 -23.85
N SER A 223 -13.96 -27.70 -24.60
CA SER A 223 -14.66 -26.94 -25.65
C SER A 223 -15.70 -25.94 -25.14
N THR A 224 -16.02 -25.95 -23.83
CA THR A 224 -16.90 -24.91 -23.26
C THR A 224 -16.18 -23.55 -23.26
N PRO A 225 -16.91 -22.42 -23.20
CA PRO A 225 -16.30 -21.10 -23.06
C PRO A 225 -15.31 -21.02 -21.88
N LEU A 226 -15.59 -21.74 -20.79
CA LEU A 226 -14.72 -21.82 -19.61
C LEU A 226 -13.44 -22.60 -19.90
N GLY A 227 -13.56 -23.80 -20.48
CA GLY A 227 -12.41 -24.61 -20.89
C GLY A 227 -11.51 -23.89 -21.91
N GLN A 228 -12.08 -23.23 -22.90
CA GLN A 228 -11.34 -22.43 -23.89
C GLN A 228 -10.63 -21.24 -23.23
N CYS A 229 -11.28 -20.57 -22.27
CA CYS A 229 -10.69 -19.47 -21.52
C CYS A 229 -9.48 -19.94 -20.70
N LEU A 230 -9.61 -21.05 -19.98
CA LEU A 230 -8.51 -21.62 -19.19
C LEU A 230 -7.38 -22.15 -20.07
N GLN A 231 -7.71 -22.75 -21.21
CA GLN A 231 -6.71 -23.21 -22.18
C GLN A 231 -5.96 -22.04 -22.82
N LYS A 232 -6.66 -20.95 -23.13
CA LYS A 232 -6.04 -19.70 -23.59
C LYS A 232 -5.11 -19.11 -22.52
N TRP A 233 -5.49 -19.19 -21.24
CA TRP A 233 -4.61 -18.79 -20.13
C TRP A 233 -3.36 -19.66 -20.08
N LYS A 234 -3.51 -21.00 -20.06
CA LYS A 234 -2.39 -21.94 -20.06
C LYS A 234 -1.39 -21.67 -21.20
N ASN A 235 -1.89 -21.32 -22.38
CA ASN A 235 -1.05 -21.04 -23.55
C ASN A 235 -0.47 -19.60 -23.59
N GLY A 236 -0.64 -18.80 -22.53
CA GLY A 236 -0.15 -17.41 -22.49
C GLY A 236 -0.89 -16.47 -23.45
N GLY A 237 -2.11 -16.79 -23.87
CA GLY A 237 -2.87 -16.04 -24.88
C GLY A 237 -3.49 -14.72 -24.41
N PHE A 238 -3.20 -14.28 -23.18
CA PHE A 238 -3.68 -13.01 -22.63
C PHE A 238 -2.56 -11.97 -22.58
N ALA A 239 -2.80 -10.80 -23.20
CA ALA A 239 -1.81 -9.73 -23.30
C ALA A 239 -1.47 -9.06 -21.95
N ARG A 240 -2.35 -9.18 -20.95
CA ARG A 240 -2.19 -8.61 -19.61
C ARG A 240 -2.70 -9.59 -18.59
N MET A 241 -1.80 -10.04 -17.72
CA MET A 241 -2.10 -10.85 -16.55
C MET A 241 -2.04 -9.98 -15.29
N PRO A 242 -2.79 -10.30 -14.23
CA PRO A 242 -2.59 -9.70 -12.91
C PRO A 242 -1.19 -10.04 -12.38
N ASP A 243 -0.68 -9.22 -11.47
CA ASP A 243 0.57 -9.45 -10.72
C ASP A 243 0.22 -9.42 -9.23
N PRO A 244 0.21 -10.57 -8.53
CA PRO A 244 0.57 -11.92 -9.00
C PRO A 244 -0.42 -12.52 -10.02
N PRO A 245 -0.02 -13.52 -10.82
CA PRO A 245 -0.86 -14.16 -11.86
C PRO A 245 -1.94 -15.08 -11.28
N LEU A 246 -2.79 -14.50 -10.44
CA LEU A 246 -3.85 -15.14 -9.67
C LEU A 246 -5.20 -14.48 -9.99
N ALA A 247 -6.26 -15.29 -10.03
CA ALA A 247 -7.63 -14.79 -10.19
C ALA A 247 -8.48 -15.20 -8.98
N ALA A 248 -9.17 -14.23 -8.36
CA ALA A 248 -10.08 -14.43 -7.25
C ALA A 248 -11.53 -14.18 -7.70
N TYR A 249 -12.33 -15.23 -7.83
CA TYR A 249 -13.73 -15.17 -8.22
C TYR A 249 -14.66 -15.10 -7.00
N VAL A 250 -15.50 -14.07 -6.90
CA VAL A 250 -16.43 -13.91 -5.78
C VAL A 250 -17.59 -14.91 -5.90
N LEU A 251 -17.77 -15.72 -4.86
CA LEU A 251 -18.84 -16.72 -4.74
C LEU A 251 -20.17 -16.07 -4.36
N ASP A 252 -21.28 -16.76 -4.66
CA ASP A 252 -22.63 -16.25 -4.39
C ASP A 252 -22.96 -16.27 -2.89
N HIS A 253 -22.45 -17.25 -2.13
CA HIS A 253 -22.65 -17.32 -0.68
C HIS A 253 -21.39 -16.91 0.09
N GLN A 254 -21.64 -16.36 1.29
CA GLN A 254 -20.60 -16.13 2.30
C GLN A 254 -20.48 -17.37 3.19
N TYR A 255 -19.26 -17.90 3.29
CA TYR A 255 -18.93 -19.06 4.12
C TYR A 255 -18.04 -18.64 5.30
N SER A 256 -18.26 -19.24 6.47
CA SER A 256 -17.36 -19.13 7.63
C SER A 256 -16.10 -19.99 7.44
N ALA A 257 -15.03 -19.68 8.15
CA ALA A 257 -13.78 -20.48 8.15
C ALA A 257 -14.04 -22.00 8.33
N ASN A 258 -14.84 -22.39 9.32
CA ASN A 258 -15.20 -23.81 9.56
C ASN A 258 -15.95 -24.50 8.40
N ASN A 259 -16.59 -23.72 7.50
CA ASN A 259 -17.23 -24.28 6.31
C ASN A 259 -16.22 -24.41 5.17
N LEU A 260 -15.25 -23.49 5.07
CA LEU A 260 -14.16 -23.59 4.10
C LEU A 260 -13.21 -24.75 4.42
N GLU A 261 -12.93 -25.03 5.70
CA GLU A 261 -12.12 -26.18 6.13
C GLU A 261 -12.70 -27.53 5.69
N LYS A 262 -14.03 -27.63 5.54
CA LYS A 262 -14.71 -28.83 5.01
C LYS A 262 -14.59 -28.96 3.49
N GLY A 263 -13.87 -28.03 2.85
CA GLY A 263 -13.64 -27.99 1.42
C GLY A 263 -14.93 -28.00 0.61
N GLN A 264 -15.06 -28.96 -0.31
CA GLN A 264 -16.21 -29.08 -1.19
C GLN A 264 -17.52 -29.36 -0.44
N GLU A 265 -17.48 -30.07 0.70
CA GLU A 265 -18.67 -30.46 1.46
C GLU A 265 -19.31 -29.27 2.19
N GLY A 266 -18.56 -28.19 2.40
CA GLY A 266 -19.04 -26.96 3.03
C GLY A 266 -19.77 -25.99 2.09
N LEU A 267 -19.60 -26.16 0.77
CA LEU A 267 -20.18 -25.28 -0.25
C LEU A 267 -21.67 -25.58 -0.51
N LYS A 268 -22.45 -24.55 -0.85
CA LYS A 268 -23.90 -24.65 -1.06
C LYS A 268 -24.35 -24.15 -2.44
N GLY A 269 -25.37 -24.83 -2.98
CA GLY A 269 -26.12 -24.37 -4.16
C GLY A 269 -25.26 -24.23 -5.42
N LYS A 270 -25.27 -23.04 -6.01
CA LYS A 270 -24.56 -22.74 -7.28
C LYS A 270 -23.04 -22.78 -7.13
N ASP A 271 -22.51 -22.43 -5.96
CA ASP A 271 -21.06 -22.42 -5.71
C ASP A 271 -20.50 -23.84 -5.76
N THR A 272 -21.19 -24.82 -5.18
CA THR A 272 -20.83 -26.24 -5.26
C THR A 272 -20.75 -26.72 -6.70
N GLN A 273 -21.72 -26.30 -7.53
CA GLN A 273 -21.76 -26.64 -8.95
C GLN A 273 -20.59 -26.01 -9.73
N LEU A 274 -20.28 -24.75 -9.47
CA LEU A 274 -19.19 -24.02 -10.09
C LEU A 274 -17.83 -24.62 -9.75
N VAL A 275 -17.59 -24.89 -8.46
CA VAL A 275 -16.33 -25.49 -7.98
C VAL A 275 -16.16 -26.91 -8.52
N ALA A 276 -17.21 -27.73 -8.53
CA ALA A 276 -17.13 -29.08 -9.09
C ALA A 276 -16.79 -29.09 -10.60
N GLN A 277 -17.34 -28.14 -11.38
CA GLN A 277 -17.00 -28.01 -12.80
C GLN A 277 -15.55 -27.55 -13.01
N LEU A 278 -15.09 -26.59 -12.20
CA LEU A 278 -13.74 -26.06 -12.29
C LEU A 278 -12.68 -27.08 -11.87
N LEU A 279 -12.92 -27.88 -10.84
CA LEU A 279 -11.98 -28.92 -10.41
C LEU A 279 -11.71 -29.96 -11.51
N LEU A 280 -12.74 -30.38 -12.23
CA LEU A 280 -12.60 -31.28 -13.38
C LEU A 280 -11.75 -30.67 -14.51
N LEU A 281 -11.91 -29.37 -14.77
CA LEU A 281 -11.10 -28.65 -15.75
C LEU A 281 -9.67 -28.44 -15.26
N ALA A 282 -9.50 -28.10 -13.98
CA ALA A 282 -8.23 -27.81 -13.34
C ALA A 282 -7.31 -29.03 -13.32
N GLU A 283 -7.85 -30.23 -13.05
CA GLU A 283 -7.11 -31.49 -13.15
C GLU A 283 -6.58 -31.72 -14.58
N SER A 284 -7.41 -31.46 -15.60
CA SER A 284 -7.02 -31.64 -17.00
C SER A 284 -6.04 -30.59 -17.54
N LEU A 285 -6.10 -29.36 -16.99
CA LEU A 285 -5.33 -28.21 -17.46
C LEU A 285 -4.19 -27.81 -16.51
N SER A 286 -3.97 -28.54 -15.41
CA SER A 286 -2.91 -28.28 -14.42
C SER A 286 -3.04 -26.90 -13.74
N PHE A 287 -4.24 -26.61 -13.24
CA PHE A 287 -4.51 -25.41 -12.42
C PHE A 287 -4.69 -25.79 -10.95
N ILE A 288 -4.30 -24.90 -10.05
CA ILE A 288 -4.57 -25.00 -8.62
C ILE A 288 -5.85 -24.24 -8.32
N VAL A 289 -6.73 -24.85 -7.52
CA VAL A 289 -8.03 -24.30 -7.14
C VAL A 289 -8.15 -24.32 -5.63
N GLY A 290 -8.44 -23.16 -5.03
CA GLY A 290 -8.71 -23.06 -3.60
C GLY A 290 -9.83 -22.09 -3.29
N ILE A 291 -10.29 -22.08 -2.05
CA ILE A 291 -11.32 -21.18 -1.54
C ILE A 291 -10.78 -20.37 -0.37
N ALA A 292 -11.22 -19.12 -0.23
CA ALA A 292 -10.76 -18.22 0.83
C ALA A 292 -11.84 -17.22 1.24
N ASN A 293 -11.65 -16.55 2.36
CA ASN A 293 -12.44 -15.39 2.79
C ASN A 293 -11.81 -14.10 2.28
N LEU A 294 -12.63 -13.22 1.71
CA LEU A 294 -12.23 -11.89 1.25
C LEU A 294 -12.89 -10.84 2.14
N THR A 295 -12.09 -9.99 2.76
CA THR A 295 -12.53 -8.81 3.51
C THR A 295 -12.09 -7.56 2.78
N ARG A 296 -13.03 -6.75 2.31
CA ARG A 296 -12.75 -5.41 1.80
C ARG A 296 -13.02 -4.40 2.91
N LYS A 297 -12.06 -3.53 3.18
CA LYS A 297 -12.17 -2.44 4.15
C LYS A 297 -12.03 -1.11 3.42
N VAL A 298 -13.07 -0.29 3.48
CA VAL A 298 -13.06 1.07 2.92
C VAL A 298 -13.08 2.06 4.07
N THR A 299 -12.15 3.00 4.10
CA THR A 299 -12.10 4.07 5.09
C THR A 299 -12.13 5.42 4.40
N GLY A 300 -12.79 6.40 5.02
CA GLY A 300 -12.94 7.72 4.44
C GLY A 300 -13.78 8.63 5.32
N SER A 301 -14.01 9.85 4.83
CA SER A 301 -14.87 10.82 5.51
C SER A 301 -16.33 10.60 5.13
N ALA A 302 -17.22 10.60 6.12
CA ALA A 302 -18.66 10.51 5.89
C ALA A 302 -19.17 11.80 5.21
N ASP A 303 -20.06 11.66 4.23
CA ASP A 303 -20.83 12.76 3.66
C ASP A 303 -21.94 13.14 4.63
N ASP A 304 -21.56 13.86 5.69
CA ASP A 304 -22.46 14.43 6.66
C ASP A 304 -23.21 15.59 5.99
N GLY A 305 -24.22 15.24 5.17
CA GLY A 305 -24.99 16.14 4.33
C GLY A 305 -25.14 17.53 4.95
N GLY A 306 -24.34 18.49 4.44
CA GLY A 306 -24.16 19.78 5.07
C GLY A 306 -25.50 20.48 5.26
N TYR A 307 -25.95 20.57 6.53
CA TYR A 307 -27.07 21.41 6.89
C TYR A 307 -26.79 22.82 6.37
N ASN A 308 -27.65 23.24 5.45
CA ASN A 308 -27.61 24.49 4.73
C ASN A 308 -27.76 25.67 5.72
N HIS A 309 -26.68 26.06 6.40
CA HIS A 309 -26.61 27.19 7.31
C HIS A 309 -26.57 28.51 6.51
N SER A 310 -27.70 28.87 5.91
CA SER A 310 -27.94 30.23 5.39
C SER A 310 -29.41 30.63 5.47
N ARG A 311 -29.98 30.52 6.69
CA ARG A 311 -31.16 31.31 7.10
C ARG A 311 -30.98 31.92 8.49
N TYR A 312 -29.99 32.82 8.64
CA TYR A 312 -30.05 33.83 9.70
C TYR A 312 -30.85 35.04 9.22
N ASN A 313 -32.18 34.93 9.29
CA ASN A 313 -33.06 36.10 9.41
C ASN A 313 -34.45 35.67 9.86
N LYS A 314 -34.69 35.66 11.18
CA LYS A 314 -35.79 36.40 11.82
C LYS A 314 -35.81 36.22 13.33
N ARG A 315 -35.75 37.38 13.99
CA ARG A 315 -36.03 37.58 15.41
C ARG A 315 -37.52 37.31 15.70
N ARG A 316 -37.77 36.69 16.86
CA ARG A 316 -38.96 36.76 17.75
C ARG A 316 -40.31 36.27 17.19
N ARG A 317 -40.94 35.30 17.87
CA ARG A 317 -42.21 35.46 18.64
C ARG A 317 -42.61 34.14 19.32
N TYR A 318 -43.06 34.24 20.58
CA TYR A 318 -43.65 33.18 21.43
C TYR A 318 -44.78 32.39 20.74
N GLY A 319 -44.92 31.09 21.07
CA GLY A 319 -46.14 30.32 20.79
C GLY A 319 -46.02 28.80 20.92
N HIS A 320 -46.38 28.29 22.11
CA HIS A 320 -47.05 27.02 22.45
C HIS A 320 -47.14 25.84 21.42
N CYS A 321 -46.63 24.67 21.87
CA CYS A 321 -47.08 23.28 21.68
C CYS A 321 -47.45 22.74 20.27
N ALA A 322 -46.77 21.66 19.87
CA ALA A 322 -47.41 20.42 19.43
C ALA A 322 -46.39 19.27 19.43
N TYR A 323 -46.79 18.15 20.03
CA TYR A 323 -46.19 16.83 19.86
C TYR A 323 -46.37 16.38 18.38
N ASP A 324 -45.54 15.43 17.94
CA ASP A 324 -45.55 14.72 16.66
C ASP A 324 -44.86 15.39 15.46
N SER A 325 -43.64 14.92 15.16
CA SER A 325 -43.40 14.27 13.87
C SER A 325 -42.18 13.34 13.97
N LEU A 326 -42.49 12.05 14.15
CA LEU A 326 -41.88 10.90 13.48
C LEU A 326 -40.35 10.84 13.45
N GLU A 327 -39.84 9.91 14.25
CA GLU A 327 -38.75 9.01 13.88
C GLU A 327 -38.73 8.80 12.35
N ASP A 328 -37.75 9.38 11.70
CA ASP A 328 -37.26 8.90 10.40
C ASP A 328 -35.86 8.35 10.67
N ASP A 329 -35.82 7.26 11.46
CA ASP A 329 -34.71 6.32 11.49
C ASP A 329 -34.76 5.49 10.20
N SER A 330 -34.69 6.17 9.04
CA SER A 330 -34.23 5.50 7.85
C SER A 330 -32.75 5.27 8.08
N GLU A 331 -32.36 4.00 8.27
CA GLU A 331 -30.98 3.52 8.17
C GLU A 331 -30.43 3.85 6.76
N GLU A 332 -30.20 5.12 6.46
CA GLU A 332 -29.45 5.55 5.28
C GLU A 332 -27.99 5.29 5.58
N THR A 333 -27.44 4.21 5.03
CA THR A 333 -25.99 3.94 4.97
C THR A 333 -25.24 5.22 4.61
N HIS A 334 -24.31 5.64 5.48
CA HIS A 334 -23.54 6.86 5.26
C HIS A 334 -22.65 6.67 4.02
N THR A 335 -22.75 7.59 3.06
CA THR A 335 -21.90 7.56 1.86
C THR A 335 -20.60 8.31 2.12
N PHE A 336 -19.51 7.90 1.48
CA PHE A 336 -18.24 8.62 1.56
C PHE A 336 -18.28 9.93 0.77
N ALA A 337 -17.83 11.02 1.39
CA ALA A 337 -17.49 12.26 0.70
C ALA A 337 -16.16 12.11 -0.06
N ASP A 338 -15.16 11.52 0.60
CA ASP A 338 -13.86 11.16 0.04
C ASP A 338 -13.38 9.83 0.64
N ILE A 339 -12.93 8.90 -0.23
CA ILE A 339 -12.32 7.62 0.17
C ILE A 339 -10.82 7.83 0.38
N GLU A 340 -10.31 7.47 1.57
CA GLU A 340 -8.90 7.56 1.92
C GLU A 340 -8.16 6.25 1.63
N GLU A 341 -8.74 5.10 2.01
CA GLU A 341 -8.15 3.77 1.81
C GLU A 341 -9.21 2.76 1.32
N ASP A 342 -8.84 1.84 0.42
CA ASP A 342 -9.68 0.74 -0.12
C ASP A 342 -8.83 -0.54 -0.19
N ASP A 343 -8.78 -1.26 0.94
CA ASP A 343 -7.96 -2.46 1.13
C ASP A 343 -8.78 -3.75 0.90
N TYR A 344 -8.14 -4.78 0.36
CA TYR A 344 -8.72 -6.11 0.13
C TYR A 344 -7.82 -7.17 0.77
N ASP A 345 -8.26 -7.79 1.85
CA ASP A 345 -7.53 -8.80 2.60
C ASP A 345 -8.12 -10.19 2.32
N LEU A 346 -7.25 -11.16 2.01
CA LEU A 346 -7.60 -12.57 1.85
C LEU A 346 -7.13 -13.36 3.07
N GLU A 347 -8.04 -14.17 3.61
CA GLU A 347 -7.79 -14.98 4.81
C GLU A 347 -8.31 -16.42 4.62
N ASN A 348 -7.79 -17.36 5.42
CA ASN A 348 -8.28 -18.75 5.51
C ASN A 348 -8.29 -19.47 4.15
N PHE A 349 -7.19 -19.40 3.40
CA PHE A 349 -7.07 -20.13 2.14
C PHE A 349 -7.08 -21.65 2.37
N VAL A 350 -7.92 -22.37 1.62
CA VAL A 350 -8.01 -23.83 1.62
C VAL A 350 -7.89 -24.34 0.20
N ARG A 351 -6.87 -25.16 -0.06
CA ARG A 351 -6.66 -25.84 -1.34
C ARG A 351 -7.67 -26.98 -1.53
N LEU A 352 -8.27 -27.09 -2.72
CA LEU A 352 -9.33 -28.05 -3.03
C LEU A 352 -8.94 -29.16 -4.01
N ASP A 353 -7.82 -29.01 -4.71
CA ASP A 353 -7.30 -30.03 -5.62
C ASP A 353 -6.56 -31.14 -4.87
N LYS A 354 -6.75 -32.38 -5.31
CA LYS A 354 -6.05 -33.58 -4.81
C LYS A 354 -4.86 -33.96 -5.70
N GLY A 355 -4.32 -33.00 -6.45
CA GLY A 355 -3.29 -33.24 -7.45
C GLY A 355 -1.96 -33.67 -6.82
N GLU A 356 -1.19 -34.46 -7.55
CA GLU A 356 0.18 -34.89 -7.23
C GLU A 356 1.21 -33.74 -7.27
N CYS A 357 0.85 -32.55 -6.79
CA CYS A 357 1.85 -31.52 -6.51
C CYS A 357 2.53 -31.90 -5.19
N GLU A 358 3.81 -32.25 -5.23
CA GLU A 358 4.63 -32.37 -4.01
C GLU A 358 4.80 -31.02 -3.28
N GLU A 359 4.49 -29.91 -3.96
CA GLU A 359 4.60 -28.55 -3.46
C GLU A 359 3.31 -28.13 -2.74
N ASP A 360 3.34 -28.22 -1.40
CA ASP A 360 2.35 -27.61 -0.50
C ASP A 360 2.51 -26.08 -0.53
N VAL A 361 1.82 -25.42 -1.46
CA VAL A 361 1.68 -23.97 -1.48
C VAL A 361 0.47 -23.57 -0.66
N ASP A 362 0.67 -23.47 0.66
CA ASP A 362 -0.25 -22.75 1.54
C ASP A 362 -0.01 -21.24 1.37
N LEU A 363 -1.10 -20.49 1.21
CA LEU A 363 -1.06 -19.04 1.09
C LEU A 363 -1.42 -18.44 2.44
N ASP A 364 -0.50 -17.65 3.01
CA ASP A 364 -0.75 -16.87 4.23
C ASP A 364 -1.74 -15.72 3.95
N ASP A 365 -2.26 -15.10 5.00
CA ASP A 365 -3.17 -13.96 4.90
C ASP A 365 -2.49 -12.79 4.15
N PHE A 366 -3.14 -12.27 3.10
CA PHE A 366 -2.48 -11.30 2.22
C PHE A 366 -3.41 -10.26 1.59
N ARG A 367 -2.81 -9.14 1.17
CA ARG A 367 -3.50 -8.07 0.44
C ARG A 367 -3.60 -8.37 -1.04
N LEU A 368 -4.82 -8.45 -1.54
CA LEU A 368 -5.13 -8.71 -2.94
C LEU A 368 -5.24 -7.42 -3.75
N ASP A 369 -4.57 -7.36 -4.91
CA ASP A 369 -4.80 -6.26 -5.85
C ASP A 369 -6.20 -6.34 -6.47
N LYS A 370 -6.88 -5.19 -6.58
CA LYS A 370 -8.23 -5.09 -7.18
C LYS A 370 -8.28 -5.67 -8.60
N GLY A 371 -7.17 -5.66 -9.35
CA GLY A 371 -7.06 -6.24 -10.67
C GLY A 371 -7.19 -7.77 -10.72
N CYS A 372 -7.03 -8.46 -9.59
CA CYS A 372 -7.17 -9.91 -9.47
C CYS A 372 -8.62 -10.35 -9.25
N LEU A 373 -9.54 -9.43 -8.89
CA LEU A 373 -10.93 -9.74 -8.57
C LEU A 373 -11.79 -9.97 -9.81
N VAL A 374 -12.66 -10.98 -9.71
CA VAL A 374 -13.60 -11.38 -10.75
C VAL A 374 -14.99 -11.55 -10.13
N PRO A 375 -15.99 -10.71 -10.47
CA PRO A 375 -15.93 -9.56 -11.37
C PRO A 375 -15.08 -8.41 -10.82
N ARG A 376 -14.66 -7.46 -11.68
CA ARG A 376 -13.76 -6.34 -11.31
C ARG A 376 -14.32 -5.44 -10.21
N ASN A 377 -15.64 -5.26 -10.17
CA ASN A 377 -16.33 -4.48 -9.14
C ASN A 377 -17.46 -5.33 -8.53
N PRO A 378 -17.14 -6.27 -7.63
CA PRO A 378 -18.15 -7.15 -7.05
C PRO A 378 -19.00 -6.46 -5.99
N PHE A 379 -18.55 -5.31 -5.49
CA PHE A 379 -19.18 -4.55 -4.41
C PHE A 379 -19.96 -3.31 -4.90
N ASP A 380 -20.07 -3.10 -6.22
CA ASP A 380 -20.88 -2.02 -6.77
C ASP A 380 -22.37 -2.32 -6.45
N HIS A 381 -23.07 -1.36 -5.83
CA HIS A 381 -24.49 -1.46 -5.44
C HIS A 381 -24.80 -2.49 -4.33
N VAL A 382 -23.80 -2.87 -3.53
CA VAL A 382 -23.95 -3.75 -2.37
C VAL A 382 -23.71 -2.93 -1.10
N GLY A 383 -24.60 -3.05 -0.11
CA GLY A 383 -24.41 -2.40 1.21
C GLY A 383 -23.26 -3.04 2.00
N PRO A 384 -22.64 -2.30 2.94
CA PRO A 384 -21.64 -2.86 3.85
C PRO A 384 -22.25 -3.93 4.75
N ASP A 385 -21.45 -4.91 5.16
CA ASP A 385 -21.89 -5.92 6.13
C ASP A 385 -21.74 -5.40 7.56
N GLU A 386 -20.84 -4.44 7.78
CA GLU A 386 -20.55 -3.80 9.07
C GLU A 386 -20.11 -2.35 8.83
N GLU A 387 -20.56 -1.46 9.71
CA GLU A 387 -20.30 -0.01 9.69
C GLU A 387 -20.08 0.47 11.13
N GLU A 388 -18.99 1.19 11.39
CA GLU A 388 -18.73 1.83 12.68
C GLU A 388 -18.68 3.35 12.49
N TYR A 389 -19.75 4.06 12.88
CA TYR A 389 -19.83 5.52 12.82
C TYR A 389 -20.33 6.09 14.16
N GLU A 390 -19.51 6.91 14.82
CA GLU A 390 -19.85 7.51 16.13
C GLU A 390 -20.32 8.98 16.03
N GLY A 391 -20.64 9.47 14.83
CA GLY A 391 -21.23 10.79 14.60
C GLY A 391 -20.29 11.99 14.90
N TYR A 392 -20.80 13.20 14.73
CA TYR A 392 -20.05 14.48 14.79
C TYR A 392 -19.19 14.70 16.07
N MET A 393 -19.42 13.94 17.15
CA MET A 393 -18.69 14.03 18.42
C MET A 393 -17.68 12.88 18.66
N GLY A 394 -17.61 11.87 17.78
CA GLY A 394 -16.76 10.69 17.91
C GLY A 394 -16.42 10.07 16.54
N ASN A 395 -15.11 9.92 16.28
CA ASN A 395 -14.48 9.42 15.05
C ASN A 395 -14.82 10.17 13.73
N VAL A 396 -13.80 10.81 13.14
CA VAL A 396 -13.93 11.54 11.85
C VAL A 396 -13.91 10.59 10.65
N SER A 397 -13.53 9.32 10.86
CA SER A 397 -13.38 8.31 9.82
C SER A 397 -14.50 7.27 9.93
N LEU A 398 -15.11 6.95 8.79
CA LEU A 398 -16.15 5.94 8.60
C LEU A 398 -15.51 4.67 8.00
N PRO A 399 -15.14 3.64 8.79
CA PRO A 399 -14.78 2.34 8.24
C PRO A 399 -16.03 1.54 7.84
N LEU A 400 -16.06 1.05 6.60
CA LEU A 400 -17.03 0.11 6.07
C LEU A 400 -16.35 -1.22 5.74
N TRP A 401 -16.93 -2.33 6.20
CA TRP A 401 -16.42 -3.68 5.90
C TRP A 401 -17.38 -4.46 5.01
N TYR A 402 -16.81 -5.13 4.01
CA TYR A 402 -17.53 -6.06 3.12
C TYR A 402 -16.83 -7.42 3.14
N ARG A 403 -17.54 -8.46 3.54
CA ARG A 403 -17.02 -9.82 3.73
C ARG A 403 -17.68 -10.76 2.73
N ARG A 404 -16.89 -11.37 1.86
CA ARG A 404 -17.36 -12.38 0.88
C ARG A 404 -16.46 -13.60 0.93
N SER A 405 -16.86 -14.66 0.22
CA SER A 405 -15.99 -15.82 -0.01
C SER A 405 -15.58 -15.82 -1.48
N VAL A 406 -14.34 -16.21 -1.75
CA VAL A 406 -13.79 -16.24 -3.10
C VAL A 406 -13.22 -17.60 -3.44
N LEU A 407 -13.28 -17.93 -4.73
CA LEU A 407 -12.55 -19.02 -5.35
C LEU A 407 -11.26 -18.47 -5.96
N ILE A 408 -10.13 -19.01 -5.56
CA ILE A 408 -8.81 -18.67 -6.06
C ILE A 408 -8.39 -19.67 -7.13
N LEU A 409 -7.84 -19.16 -8.23
CA LEU A 409 -7.39 -19.93 -9.39
C LEU A 409 -6.05 -19.38 -9.91
N PHE A 410 -5.06 -20.26 -10.07
CA PHE A 410 -3.78 -19.95 -10.73
C PHE A 410 -3.16 -21.21 -11.35
N ARG A 411 -2.19 -21.06 -12.25
CA ARG A 411 -1.52 -22.20 -12.91
C ARG A 411 -0.53 -22.85 -11.96
N ILE A 412 -0.35 -24.17 -12.06
CA ILE A 412 0.66 -24.90 -11.30
C ILE A 412 2.07 -24.31 -11.51
N GLU A 413 2.40 -23.92 -12.74
CA GLU A 413 3.70 -23.32 -13.10
C GLU A 413 3.93 -21.94 -12.48
N ASP A 414 2.85 -21.26 -12.08
CA ASP A 414 2.92 -19.96 -11.41
C ASP A 414 2.90 -20.10 -9.89
N ALA A 415 2.77 -21.30 -9.33
CA ALA A 415 2.56 -21.51 -7.90
C ALA A 415 3.66 -20.87 -7.04
N ILE A 416 4.90 -20.95 -7.49
CA ILE A 416 6.06 -20.37 -6.82
C ILE A 416 6.09 -18.85 -6.98
N ALA A 417 5.73 -18.33 -8.16
CA ALA A 417 5.63 -16.88 -8.38
C ALA A 417 4.56 -16.25 -7.49
N VAL A 418 3.42 -16.92 -7.37
CA VAL A 418 2.30 -16.56 -6.51
C VAL A 418 2.72 -16.64 -5.04
N GLY A 419 3.34 -17.75 -4.61
CA GLY A 419 3.83 -17.94 -3.24
C GLY A 419 4.86 -16.89 -2.82
N ILE A 420 5.85 -16.56 -3.66
CA ILE A 420 6.84 -15.50 -3.36
C ILE A 420 6.15 -14.12 -3.21
N SER A 421 5.14 -13.85 -4.03
CA SER A 421 4.43 -12.57 -4.01
C SER A 421 3.53 -12.41 -2.78
N ILE A 422 3.02 -13.54 -2.26
CA ILE A 422 2.02 -13.59 -1.18
C ILE A 422 2.69 -13.82 0.17
N ASN A 423 3.39 -14.95 0.35
CA ASN A 423 4.04 -15.33 1.61
C ASN A 423 5.36 -14.59 1.82
N GLY A 424 5.86 -13.90 0.78
CA GLY A 424 7.03 -13.06 0.85
C GLY A 424 8.36 -13.81 0.78
N VAL A 425 9.41 -13.15 1.28
CA VAL A 425 10.81 -13.56 1.08
C VAL A 425 11.17 -14.78 1.93
N ASP A 426 10.56 -14.96 3.10
CA ASP A 426 10.92 -16.04 4.02
C ASP A 426 10.50 -17.39 3.49
N TRP A 427 9.25 -17.48 3.03
CA TRP A 427 8.77 -18.65 2.32
C TRP A 427 9.64 -18.96 1.09
N ALA A 428 10.00 -17.93 0.30
CA ALA A 428 10.88 -18.12 -0.86
C ALA A 428 12.25 -18.71 -0.50
N LEU A 429 12.80 -18.29 0.65
CA LEU A 429 14.06 -18.83 1.17
C LEU A 429 13.90 -20.25 1.71
N ASP A 430 12.81 -20.55 2.42
CA ASP A 430 12.52 -21.89 2.94
C ASP A 430 12.32 -22.89 1.81
N GLN A 431 11.62 -22.49 0.75
CA GLN A 431 11.53 -23.29 -0.47
C GLN A 431 12.91 -23.50 -1.10
N LEU A 432 13.75 -22.45 -1.17
CA LEU A 432 15.11 -22.58 -1.68
C LEU A 432 15.99 -23.52 -0.82
N TYR A 433 15.78 -23.56 0.50
CA TYR A 433 16.43 -24.50 1.40
C TYR A 433 15.92 -25.93 1.22
N ALA A 434 14.64 -26.14 0.91
CA ALA A 434 14.12 -27.47 0.63
C ALA A 434 14.79 -28.12 -0.60
N TYR A 435 15.24 -27.31 -1.56
CA TYR A 435 16.01 -27.77 -2.72
C TYR A 435 17.53 -27.90 -2.46
N SER A 436 18.00 -27.75 -1.21
CA SER A 436 19.44 -27.79 -0.89
C SER A 436 20.09 -29.17 -1.01
N ASP A 437 19.30 -30.25 -1.08
CA ASP A 437 19.81 -31.63 -1.18
C ASP A 437 20.21 -32.02 -2.61
N THR A 438 19.87 -31.19 -3.61
CA THR A 438 20.34 -31.38 -4.99
C THR A 438 21.52 -30.45 -5.26
N GLU A 439 22.73 -31.00 -5.46
CA GLU A 439 23.96 -30.25 -5.80
C GLU A 439 23.90 -29.54 -7.18
N ASP A 440 22.70 -29.33 -7.74
CA ASP A 440 22.49 -28.95 -9.14
C ASP A 440 21.97 -27.50 -9.25
N GLU A 441 22.87 -26.57 -9.61
CA GLU A 441 22.55 -25.16 -9.93
C GLU A 441 21.50 -25.02 -11.05
N ASP A 442 21.34 -26.07 -11.85
CA ASP A 442 20.46 -26.11 -13.01
C ASP A 442 18.99 -26.45 -12.68
N HIS A 443 18.61 -26.63 -11.40
CA HIS A 443 17.21 -26.85 -11.05
C HIS A 443 16.35 -25.62 -11.47
N PRO A 444 15.38 -25.78 -12.39
CA PRO A 444 14.66 -24.66 -13.01
C PRO A 444 13.89 -23.81 -11.99
N THR A 445 13.37 -24.46 -10.95
CA THR A 445 12.67 -23.79 -9.83
C THR A 445 13.61 -22.94 -8.97
N ALA A 446 14.80 -23.46 -8.64
CA ALA A 446 15.77 -22.72 -7.81
C ALA A 446 16.27 -21.47 -8.55
N ARG A 447 16.52 -21.59 -9.86
CA ARG A 447 16.82 -20.45 -10.74
C ARG A 447 15.70 -19.41 -10.76
N PHE A 448 14.45 -19.85 -10.84
CA PHE A 448 13.31 -18.95 -10.84
C PHE A 448 13.22 -18.17 -9.51
N ILE A 449 13.30 -18.85 -8.37
CA ILE A 449 13.30 -18.24 -7.03
C ILE A 449 14.42 -17.19 -6.91
N VAL A 450 15.66 -17.57 -7.28
CA VAL A 450 16.81 -16.66 -7.24
C VAL A 450 16.61 -15.46 -8.14
N SER A 451 16.05 -15.65 -9.35
CA SER A 451 15.77 -14.55 -10.28
C SER A 451 14.69 -13.59 -9.75
N ALA A 452 13.66 -14.10 -9.09
CA ALA A 452 12.60 -13.30 -8.49
C ALA A 452 13.13 -12.49 -7.31
N LEU A 453 13.91 -13.11 -6.42
CA LEU A 453 14.56 -12.45 -5.29
C LEU A 453 15.58 -11.40 -5.76
N LEU A 454 16.39 -11.71 -6.79
CA LEU A 454 17.29 -10.73 -7.41
C LEU A 454 16.54 -9.55 -8.00
N THR A 455 15.44 -9.78 -8.73
CA THR A 455 14.63 -8.70 -9.31
C THR A 455 14.08 -7.79 -8.22
N ARG A 456 13.69 -8.35 -7.07
CA ARG A 456 13.28 -7.57 -5.89
C ARG A 456 14.43 -6.71 -5.35
N LEU A 457 15.63 -7.27 -5.23
CA LEU A 457 16.82 -6.54 -4.77
C LEU A 457 17.27 -5.45 -5.76
N GLU A 458 17.21 -5.73 -7.06
CA GLU A 458 17.67 -4.85 -8.15
C GLU A 458 16.67 -3.73 -8.50
N LYS A 459 15.39 -3.84 -8.10
CA LYS A 459 14.38 -2.80 -8.29
C LYS A 459 14.89 -1.48 -7.70
N LYS A 460 15.37 -0.59 -8.59
CA LYS A 460 15.93 0.72 -8.23
C LYS A 460 14.87 1.53 -7.50
N HIS A 461 15.17 1.82 -6.25
CA HIS A 461 14.30 2.60 -5.42
C HIS A 461 14.27 4.06 -5.87
N ASN A 462 13.09 4.62 -6.11
CA ASN A 462 12.91 6.06 -6.31
C ASN A 462 12.87 6.72 -4.92
N PRO A 463 13.91 7.48 -4.51
CA PRO A 463 14.00 8.05 -3.16
C PRO A 463 12.90 9.07 -2.83
N ARG A 464 12.00 9.37 -3.77
CA ARG A 464 10.87 10.31 -3.59
C ARG A 464 9.53 9.65 -3.32
N THR A 465 9.34 8.34 -3.51
CA THR A 465 7.99 7.75 -3.56
C THR A 465 7.74 6.52 -2.68
N ALA A 466 8.71 5.98 -1.96
CA ALA A 466 8.45 4.90 -0.98
C ALA A 466 9.36 5.04 0.24
N TYR A 467 8.77 5.16 1.42
CA TYR A 467 9.50 4.93 2.67
C TYR A 467 9.44 3.43 2.92
N TRP A 468 10.59 2.75 2.91
CA TRP A 468 10.65 1.35 3.38
C TRP A 468 10.32 1.36 4.87
N SER A 469 9.50 0.41 5.31
CA SER A 469 9.44 0.10 6.73
C SER A 469 10.82 -0.44 7.18
N ASN A 470 11.15 -0.34 8.47
CA ASN A 470 12.39 -0.95 8.98
C ASN A 470 12.42 -2.48 8.72
N GLU A 471 11.24 -3.11 8.68
CA GLU A 471 11.03 -4.52 8.43
C GLU A 471 11.40 -4.92 6.98
N ASP A 472 11.08 -4.07 6.00
CA ASP A 472 11.46 -4.34 4.61
C ASP A 472 12.99 -4.24 4.39
N ILE A 473 13.66 -3.35 5.12
CA ILE A 473 15.13 -3.20 5.08
C ILE A 473 15.79 -4.46 5.66
N GLU A 474 15.31 -4.95 6.80
CA GLU A 474 15.81 -6.17 7.43
C GLU A 474 15.57 -7.41 6.56
N THR A 475 14.39 -7.51 5.96
CA THR A 475 14.02 -8.60 5.05
C THR A 475 14.92 -8.65 3.82
N ASN A 476 15.19 -7.49 3.19
CA ASN A 476 16.13 -7.43 2.07
C ASN A 476 17.57 -7.79 2.48
N GLN A 477 18.00 -7.42 3.69
CA GLN A 477 19.32 -7.79 4.20
C GLN A 477 19.45 -9.31 4.41
N ARG A 478 18.42 -9.94 4.97
CA ARG A 478 18.34 -11.40 5.13
C ARG A 478 18.31 -12.11 3.78
N CYS A 479 17.53 -11.61 2.83
CA CYS A 479 17.52 -12.11 1.44
C CYS A 479 18.93 -12.08 0.83
N ALA A 480 19.61 -10.94 0.89
CA ALA A 480 20.94 -10.79 0.32
C ALA A 480 21.97 -11.70 1.01
N LYS A 481 21.90 -11.86 2.33
CA LYS A 481 22.75 -12.79 3.10
C LYS A 481 22.62 -14.23 2.59
N ASN A 482 21.39 -14.72 2.48
CA ASN A 482 21.15 -16.11 2.08
C ASN A 482 21.51 -16.36 0.62
N LEU A 483 21.24 -15.40 -0.27
CA LEU A 483 21.68 -15.50 -1.67
C LEU A 483 23.21 -15.48 -1.82
N LEU A 484 23.95 -14.73 -0.98
CA LEU A 484 25.42 -14.79 -0.98
C LEU A 484 25.93 -16.16 -0.53
N ALA A 485 25.34 -16.73 0.52
CA ALA A 485 25.70 -18.08 0.99
C ALA A 485 25.44 -19.14 -0.08
N ARG A 486 24.29 -19.07 -0.79
CA ARG A 486 24.00 -19.96 -1.93
C ARG A 486 24.94 -19.73 -3.10
N ALA A 487 25.29 -18.49 -3.42
CA ALA A 487 26.24 -18.20 -4.49
C ALA A 487 27.60 -18.85 -4.23
N ILE A 488 28.07 -18.87 -2.97
CA ILE A 488 29.30 -19.55 -2.56
C ILE A 488 29.17 -21.08 -2.69
N GLU A 489 28.07 -21.65 -2.19
CA GLU A 489 27.83 -23.10 -2.24
C GLU A 489 27.75 -23.63 -3.68
N TRP A 490 27.06 -22.90 -4.57
CA TRP A 490 26.96 -23.23 -5.99
C TRP A 490 28.17 -22.79 -6.82
N LYS A 491 29.17 -22.13 -6.22
CA LYS A 491 30.34 -21.57 -6.93
C LYS A 491 29.95 -20.66 -8.10
N ASN A 492 28.86 -19.88 -7.95
CA ASN A 492 28.40 -18.92 -8.95
C ASN A 492 28.88 -17.50 -8.66
N GLN A 493 29.98 -17.09 -9.32
CA GLN A 493 30.57 -15.76 -9.20
C GLN A 493 29.65 -14.64 -9.71
N ALA A 494 28.84 -14.90 -10.74
CA ALA A 494 27.97 -13.90 -11.36
C ALA A 494 26.80 -13.51 -10.43
N LEU A 495 26.21 -14.50 -9.76
CA LEU A 495 25.20 -14.29 -8.73
C LEU A 495 25.79 -13.50 -7.56
N TRP A 496 26.95 -13.92 -7.06
CA TRP A 496 27.64 -13.25 -5.95
C TRP A 496 27.89 -11.76 -6.24
N SER A 497 28.40 -11.45 -7.44
CA SER A 497 28.70 -10.07 -7.87
C SER A 497 27.46 -9.19 -8.01
N ARG A 498 26.30 -9.77 -8.31
CA ARG A 498 25.01 -9.05 -8.40
C ARG A 498 24.37 -8.80 -7.05
N VAL A 499 24.53 -9.70 -6.08
CA VAL A 499 23.89 -9.59 -4.75
C VAL A 499 24.66 -8.67 -3.81
N ILE A 500 26.00 -8.68 -3.86
CA ILE A 500 26.85 -7.94 -2.91
C ILE A 500 26.56 -6.42 -2.80
N PRO A 501 26.17 -5.67 -3.87
CA PRO A 501 25.84 -4.26 -3.74
C PRO A 501 24.58 -3.98 -2.91
N HIS A 502 23.70 -4.98 -2.76
CA HIS A 502 22.42 -4.88 -2.06
C HIS A 502 22.49 -5.30 -0.58
N CYS A 503 23.64 -5.76 -0.10
CA CYS A 503 23.83 -6.13 1.30
C CYS A 503 23.83 -4.90 2.22
N GLY A 504 23.15 -5.01 3.36
CA GLY A 504 23.06 -3.95 4.37
C GLY A 504 24.40 -3.49 4.94
N PRO A 505 24.43 -2.41 5.74
CA PRO A 505 25.65 -1.90 6.37
C PRO A 505 26.14 -2.75 7.56
N ALA A 506 25.38 -3.78 7.96
CA ALA A 506 25.75 -4.66 9.06
C ALA A 506 27.03 -5.43 8.72
N LEU A 507 28.09 -5.15 9.48
CA LEU A 507 29.43 -5.70 9.32
C LEU A 507 29.45 -7.24 9.33
N ASP A 508 28.57 -7.87 10.10
CA ASP A 508 28.61 -9.30 10.37
C ASP A 508 28.29 -10.14 9.12
N THR A 509 27.31 -9.70 8.33
CA THR A 509 26.89 -10.39 7.10
C THR A 509 27.98 -10.37 6.04
N VAL A 510 28.66 -9.24 5.91
CA VAL A 510 29.74 -9.04 4.93
C VAL A 510 31.02 -9.76 5.39
N ASN A 511 31.34 -9.72 6.68
CA ASN A 511 32.56 -10.33 7.22
C ASN A 511 32.60 -11.86 7.11
N THR A 512 31.48 -12.55 7.36
CA THR A 512 31.43 -14.02 7.22
C THR A 512 31.53 -14.44 5.76
N SER A 513 30.84 -13.75 4.86
CA SER A 513 30.84 -14.07 3.43
C SER A 513 32.15 -13.71 2.71
N ILE A 514 32.97 -12.77 3.23
CA ILE A 514 34.32 -12.47 2.68
C ILE A 514 35.25 -13.69 2.78
N VAL A 515 35.30 -14.33 3.95
CA VAL A 515 36.28 -15.41 4.21
C VAL A 515 35.99 -16.60 3.30
N GLU A 516 34.73 -17.03 3.26
CA GLU A 516 34.27 -18.16 2.45
C GLU A 516 34.36 -17.83 0.94
N ALA A 517 34.05 -16.60 0.52
CA ALA A 517 34.15 -16.20 -0.88
C ALA A 517 35.61 -16.09 -1.39
N VAL A 518 36.55 -15.64 -0.56
CA VAL A 518 37.98 -15.59 -0.93
C VAL A 518 38.55 -16.99 -1.12
N GLU A 519 38.09 -17.97 -0.34
CA GLU A 519 38.50 -19.38 -0.47
C GLU A 519 37.96 -20.04 -1.75
N VAL A 520 36.81 -19.58 -2.26
CA VAL A 520 36.10 -20.22 -3.40
C VAL A 520 36.33 -19.51 -4.75
N PHE A 521 36.44 -18.18 -4.80
CA PHE A 521 36.39 -17.40 -6.06
C PHE A 521 37.66 -16.66 -6.48
N ASP A 522 38.72 -16.66 -5.64
CA ASP A 522 39.91 -15.80 -5.75
C ASP A 522 39.67 -14.29 -5.52
N LEU A 523 40.73 -13.59 -5.08
CA LEU A 523 40.68 -12.17 -4.69
C LEU A 523 40.34 -11.23 -5.85
N GLU A 524 40.79 -11.50 -7.08
CA GLU A 524 40.55 -10.62 -8.24
C GLU A 524 39.08 -10.62 -8.68
N ALA A 525 38.39 -11.75 -8.51
CA ALA A 525 36.98 -11.93 -8.88
C ALA A 525 36.03 -11.08 -8.02
N ILE A 526 36.39 -10.85 -6.76
CA ILE A 526 35.53 -10.19 -5.76
C ILE A 526 35.77 -8.67 -5.66
N LYS A 527 36.91 -8.15 -6.15
CA LYS A 527 37.26 -6.70 -6.04
C LYS A 527 36.17 -5.76 -6.57
N PRO A 528 35.56 -6.01 -7.76
CA PRO A 528 34.58 -5.07 -8.34
C PRO A 528 33.33 -4.93 -7.47
N GLY A 529 32.82 -6.05 -6.94
CA GLY A 529 31.61 -6.07 -6.10
C GLY A 529 31.79 -5.28 -4.81
N TYR A 530 32.95 -5.42 -4.16
CA TYR A 530 33.28 -4.64 -2.96
C TYR A 530 33.51 -3.16 -3.26
N ALA A 531 34.14 -2.80 -4.38
CA ALA A 531 34.33 -1.40 -4.76
C ALA A 531 32.98 -0.68 -4.94
N THR A 532 32.01 -1.31 -5.63
CA THR A 532 30.66 -0.77 -5.81
C THR A 532 29.93 -0.60 -4.47
N ARG A 533 30.04 -1.59 -3.56
CA ARG A 533 29.38 -1.52 -2.25
C ARG A 533 29.99 -0.49 -1.32
N LEU A 534 31.32 -0.41 -1.29
CA LEU A 534 32.03 0.56 -0.46
C LEU A 534 31.73 1.98 -0.93
N ALA A 535 31.57 2.23 -2.24
CA ALA A 535 31.22 3.54 -2.76
C ALA A 535 29.89 4.11 -2.20
N THR A 536 28.96 3.28 -1.72
CA THR A 536 27.67 3.71 -1.15
C THR A 536 27.65 3.76 0.39
N ALA A 537 28.66 3.20 1.08
CA ALA A 537 28.72 3.15 2.54
C ALA A 537 29.23 4.45 3.18
N GLY A 538 28.93 4.68 4.46
CA GLY A 538 29.55 5.73 5.28
C GLY A 538 31.01 5.41 5.65
N LEU A 539 31.78 6.41 6.06
CA LEU A 539 33.23 6.26 6.29
C LEU A 539 33.56 5.20 7.35
N GLN A 540 32.85 5.21 8.48
CA GLN A 540 32.99 4.20 9.54
C GLN A 540 32.85 2.76 9.01
N THR A 541 31.76 2.48 8.28
CA THR A 541 31.49 1.15 7.73
C THR A 541 32.56 0.75 6.72
N ARG A 542 32.99 1.67 5.85
CA ARG A 542 34.06 1.38 4.87
C ARG A 542 35.35 0.97 5.57
N PHE A 543 35.79 1.73 6.57
CA PHE A 543 37.03 1.45 7.28
C PHE A 543 36.96 0.18 8.12
N ALA A 544 35.81 -0.09 8.74
CA ALA A 544 35.61 -1.32 9.50
C ALA A 544 35.67 -2.57 8.59
N VAL A 545 35.08 -2.51 7.39
CA VAL A 545 35.20 -3.58 6.38
C VAL A 545 36.64 -3.71 5.86
N ILE A 546 37.32 -2.60 5.52
CA ILE A 546 38.72 -2.61 5.09
C ILE A 546 39.62 -3.27 6.16
N LYS A 547 39.40 -2.97 7.44
CA LYS A 547 40.14 -3.57 8.56
C LYS A 547 39.86 -5.07 8.71
N ALA A 548 38.60 -5.49 8.53
CA ALA A 548 38.23 -6.90 8.58
C ALA A 548 38.89 -7.70 7.43
N ILE A 549 38.90 -7.14 6.21
CA ILE A 549 39.58 -7.72 5.05
C ILE A 549 41.09 -7.79 5.29
N ALA A 550 41.70 -6.72 5.82
CA ALA A 550 43.13 -6.65 6.13
C ALA A 550 43.58 -7.73 7.12
N GLY A 551 42.73 -8.05 8.12
CA GLY A 551 43.01 -9.11 9.09
C GLY A 551 42.98 -10.53 8.51
N LYS A 552 42.41 -10.73 7.31
CA LYS A 552 42.20 -12.04 6.70
C LYS A 552 43.11 -12.32 5.49
N ILE A 553 43.38 -11.30 4.66
CA ILE A 553 44.13 -11.45 3.40
C ILE A 553 45.65 -11.23 3.59
N GLY A 554 46.07 -10.69 4.74
CA GLY A 554 47.49 -10.46 5.04
C GLY A 554 48.15 -9.51 4.02
N ALA A 555 49.46 -9.70 3.78
CA ALA A 555 50.26 -8.80 2.92
C ALA A 555 49.90 -8.87 1.42
N ALA A 556 49.24 -9.94 0.96
CA ALA A 556 48.92 -10.16 -0.47
C ALA A 556 47.86 -9.17 -1.02
N GLY A 557 47.05 -8.57 -0.15
CA GLY A 557 46.03 -7.58 -0.49
C GLY A 557 46.43 -6.13 -0.21
N GLY A 558 47.68 -5.86 0.18
CA GLY A 558 48.12 -4.56 0.68
C GLY A 558 47.85 -3.39 -0.26
N ASP A 559 48.23 -3.52 -1.54
CA ASP A 559 48.06 -2.47 -2.55
C ASP A 559 46.59 -2.18 -2.84
N TRP A 560 45.74 -3.21 -2.82
CA TRP A 560 44.30 -3.07 -3.02
C TRP A 560 43.62 -2.39 -1.83
N LEU A 561 43.98 -2.78 -0.60
CA LEU A 561 43.48 -2.16 0.63
C LEU A 561 43.91 -0.69 0.73
N GLU A 562 45.11 -0.36 0.26
CA GLU A 562 45.58 1.01 0.16
C GLU A 562 44.78 1.83 -0.86
N SER A 563 44.47 1.26 -2.03
CA SER A 563 43.57 1.89 -3.01
C SER A 563 42.19 2.16 -2.40
N LEU A 564 41.57 1.17 -1.76
CA LEU A 564 40.25 1.32 -1.11
C LEU A 564 40.26 2.39 -0.01
N THR A 565 41.34 2.46 0.76
CA THR A 565 41.53 3.48 1.80
C THR A 565 41.59 4.87 1.19
N LYS A 566 42.36 5.03 0.10
CA LYS A 566 42.47 6.30 -0.63
C LYS A 566 41.15 6.72 -1.28
N ASP A 567 40.39 5.77 -1.82
CA ASP A 567 39.07 6.02 -2.43
C ASP A 567 38.02 6.40 -1.38
N ALA A 568 38.01 5.72 -0.23
CA ALA A 568 37.14 6.06 0.90
C ALA A 568 37.40 7.48 1.42
N LEU A 569 38.68 7.87 1.50
CA LEU A 569 39.09 9.18 1.98
C LEU A 569 38.89 10.30 0.95
N SER A 570 39.10 10.03 -0.33
CA SER A 570 38.92 11.03 -1.40
C SER A 570 37.45 11.35 -1.66
N SER A 571 36.56 10.37 -1.47
CA SER A 571 35.10 10.51 -1.63
C SER A 571 34.37 11.04 -0.38
N TYR A 572 35.07 11.23 0.74
CA TYR A 572 34.47 11.71 1.99
C TYR A 572 34.06 13.20 1.93
N ASN A 573 32.78 13.50 2.14
CA ASN A 573 32.22 14.86 2.02
C ASN A 573 31.25 15.28 3.16
N ALA A 574 30.98 14.43 4.16
CA ALA A 574 29.86 14.62 5.09
C ALA A 574 30.20 15.41 6.38
N ALA A 575 31.47 15.56 6.75
CA ALA A 575 31.93 16.19 8.00
C ALA A 575 31.13 15.72 9.24
N ALA A 576 30.87 14.42 9.35
CA ALA A 576 30.07 13.87 10.44
C ALA A 576 30.90 13.66 11.71
N VAL A 577 30.35 14.10 12.85
CA VAL A 577 30.99 13.97 14.17
C VAL A 577 31.21 12.50 14.55
N ALA A 578 30.33 11.61 14.10
CA ALA A 578 30.44 10.18 14.31
C ALA A 578 31.74 9.60 13.71
N ASP A 579 32.22 10.11 12.58
CA ASP A 579 33.39 9.58 11.89
C ASP A 579 34.73 9.95 12.57
N ILE A 580 34.71 10.82 13.58
CA ILE A 580 35.93 11.36 14.22
C ILE A 580 36.82 10.28 14.84
N PRO A 581 36.31 9.28 15.59
CA PRO A 581 37.16 8.20 16.11
C PRO A 581 37.89 7.45 14.99
N THR A 582 37.22 7.20 13.86
CA THR A 582 37.82 6.55 12.69
C THR A 582 38.88 7.42 12.04
N LEU A 583 38.61 8.73 11.87
CA LEU A 583 39.60 9.69 11.36
C LEU A 583 40.82 9.78 12.27
N VAL A 584 40.63 9.74 13.60
CA VAL A 584 41.72 9.73 14.58
C VAL A 584 42.59 8.47 14.42
N GLU A 585 41.99 7.29 14.29
CA GLU A 585 42.72 6.03 14.06
C GLU A 585 43.54 6.06 12.75
N ILE A 586 42.99 6.68 11.70
CA ILE A 586 43.69 6.88 10.42
C ILE A 586 44.87 7.85 10.59
N ALA A 587 44.69 8.94 11.34
CA ALA A 587 45.75 9.90 11.65
C ALA A 587 46.91 9.25 12.41
N GLN A 588 46.59 8.36 13.36
CA GLN A 588 47.59 7.65 14.15
C GLN A 588 48.41 6.67 13.30
N SER A 589 47.77 5.99 12.35
CA SER A 589 48.42 4.97 11.52
C SER A 589 49.18 5.55 10.32
N ARG A 590 48.71 6.64 9.71
CA ARG A 590 49.22 7.17 8.44
C ARG A 590 49.69 8.64 8.48
N GLY A 591 49.59 9.31 9.63
CA GLY A 591 49.96 10.71 9.80
C GLY A 591 48.81 11.71 9.57
N PRO A 592 48.87 12.91 10.17
CA PRO A 592 47.83 13.93 10.04
C PRO A 592 47.72 14.55 8.64
N GLU A 593 48.72 14.39 7.78
CA GLU A 593 48.77 14.95 6.42
C GLU A 593 47.72 14.32 5.49
N VAL A 594 47.36 13.05 5.74
CA VAL A 594 46.30 12.33 5.01
C VAL A 594 44.96 13.01 5.24
N ILE A 595 44.68 13.39 6.49
CA ILE A 595 43.47 14.12 6.87
C ILE A 595 43.45 15.50 6.22
N GLN A 596 44.59 16.20 6.16
CA GLN A 596 44.68 17.51 5.50
C GLN A 596 44.28 17.45 4.01
N THR A 597 44.67 16.39 3.30
CA THR A 597 44.35 16.21 1.87
C THR A 597 42.88 15.82 1.68
N SER A 598 42.33 14.96 2.54
CA SER A 598 40.93 14.51 2.46
C SER A 598 39.93 15.57 2.93
N ILE A 599 40.27 16.34 3.97
CA ILE A 599 39.43 17.43 4.48
C ILE A 599 39.37 18.60 3.50
N TYR A 600 40.39 18.78 2.64
CA TYR A 600 40.30 19.75 1.55
C TYR A 600 39.08 19.50 0.65
N ASN A 601 38.67 18.24 0.45
CA ASN A 601 37.46 17.92 -0.32
C ASN A 601 36.14 18.27 0.42
N LEU A 602 36.15 18.29 1.76
CA LEU A 602 35.01 18.77 2.57
C LEU A 602 34.78 20.28 2.41
N VAL A 603 35.86 21.04 2.22
CA VAL A 603 35.84 22.51 2.14
C VAL A 603 35.11 23.02 0.89
N TYR A 604 35.02 22.21 -0.17
CA TYR A 604 34.45 22.64 -1.46
C TYR A 604 33.02 22.12 -1.77
N LYS A 605 32.41 21.24 -0.96
CA LYS A 605 31.07 20.68 -1.24
C LYS A 605 30.13 20.71 -0.04
N ASP A 606 28.96 21.35 -0.22
CA ASP A 606 27.64 21.20 0.44
C ASP A 606 27.51 21.05 1.98
N ALA A 607 28.61 21.06 2.76
CA ALA A 607 28.55 20.95 4.21
C ALA A 607 27.89 22.18 4.86
N THR A 608 27.13 21.97 5.94
CA THR A 608 26.45 23.03 6.68
C THR A 608 27.37 23.74 7.67
N TYR A 609 27.01 24.95 8.11
CA TYR A 609 27.71 25.65 9.21
C TYR A 609 27.82 24.76 10.46
N ALA A 610 26.70 24.15 10.88
CA ALA A 610 26.65 23.35 12.10
C ALA A 610 27.55 22.09 12.01
N SER A 611 27.56 21.40 10.87
CA SER A 611 28.43 20.22 10.67
C SER A 611 29.91 20.61 10.73
N LEU A 612 30.33 21.70 10.08
CA LEU A 612 31.72 22.15 10.07
C LEU A 612 32.21 22.57 11.47
N ILE A 613 31.39 23.31 12.22
CA ILE A 613 31.75 23.80 13.55
C ILE A 613 31.74 22.69 14.59
N ASN A 614 30.75 21.80 14.58
CA ASN A 614 30.73 20.66 15.49
C ASN A 614 31.90 19.70 15.21
N PHE A 615 32.24 19.51 13.93
CA PHE A 615 33.41 18.74 13.52
C PHE A 615 34.71 19.39 14.00
N ALA A 616 34.89 20.70 13.78
CA ALA A 616 36.06 21.46 14.26
C ALA A 616 36.22 21.39 15.78
N LYS A 617 35.13 21.56 16.54
CA LYS A 617 35.11 21.42 18.00
C LYS A 617 35.49 20.02 18.45
N ALA A 618 34.88 19.01 17.85
CA ALA A 618 35.13 17.63 18.22
C ALA A 618 36.58 17.20 17.88
N LEU A 619 37.15 17.65 16.74
CA LEU A 619 38.58 17.49 16.43
C LEU A 619 39.48 18.17 17.47
N HIS A 620 39.16 19.41 17.85
CA HIS A 620 39.89 20.16 18.88
C HIS A 620 39.86 19.44 20.24
N THR A 621 38.73 18.83 20.62
CA THR A 621 38.61 18.11 21.90
C THR A 621 39.18 16.68 21.87
N GLY A 622 39.15 16.02 20.71
CA GLY A 622 39.43 14.60 20.56
C GLY A 622 40.88 14.27 20.24
N LEU A 623 41.52 14.99 19.30
CA LEU A 623 42.89 14.66 18.86
C LEU A 623 43.99 14.92 19.90
N PRO A 624 43.94 15.98 20.74
CA PRO A 624 45.00 16.24 21.72
C PRO A 624 45.16 15.13 22.77
N LYS A 625 44.12 14.33 23.00
CA LYS A 625 44.15 13.20 23.96
C LYS A 625 44.81 11.95 23.39
N VAL A 626 44.93 11.85 22.07
CA VAL A 626 45.26 10.61 21.35
C VAL A 626 46.67 10.64 20.75
N LEU A 627 47.19 11.83 20.48
CA LEU A 627 48.57 12.03 20.01
C LEU A 627 49.47 12.35 21.20
N SER A 628 50.03 11.31 21.81
CA SER A 628 51.25 11.49 22.59
C SER A 628 52.39 11.89 21.64
N MET A 629 52.91 13.12 21.80
CA MET A 629 54.18 13.64 21.26
C MET A 629 54.18 14.31 19.85
N GLU A 630 55.09 15.31 19.76
CA GLU A 630 55.55 16.14 18.63
C GLU A 630 54.71 17.36 18.21
N GLU A 631 55.31 18.55 18.39
CA GLU A 631 54.73 19.87 18.05
C GLU A 631 54.35 20.00 16.57
N GLY A 632 55.07 19.29 15.68
CA GLY A 632 54.79 19.25 14.25
C GLY A 632 53.47 18.56 13.87
N LYS A 633 52.96 17.62 14.68
CA LYS A 633 51.65 16.99 14.42
C LYS A 633 50.50 17.88 14.92
N ARG A 634 50.75 18.67 15.98
CA ARG A 634 49.78 19.64 16.51
C ARG A 634 49.53 20.79 15.55
N SER A 635 50.56 21.28 14.87
CA SER A 635 50.42 22.36 13.89
C SER A 635 49.56 21.94 12.69
N SER A 636 49.75 20.73 12.15
CA SER A 636 48.92 20.20 11.05
C SER A 636 47.44 20.10 11.42
N ILE A 637 47.13 19.74 12.66
CA ILE A 637 45.74 19.67 13.17
C ILE A 637 45.14 21.06 13.34
N ARG A 638 45.90 22.02 13.87
CA ARG A 638 45.46 23.42 13.96
C ARG A 638 45.12 23.99 12.59
N VAL A 639 45.92 23.68 11.57
CA VAL A 639 45.65 24.06 10.18
C VAL A 639 44.34 23.46 9.66
N VAL A 640 44.06 22.20 9.97
CA VAL A 640 42.80 21.53 9.59
C VAL A 640 41.58 22.18 10.28
N ILE A 641 41.68 22.47 11.58
CA ILE A 641 40.60 23.13 12.32
C ILE A 641 40.40 24.56 11.80
N GLY A 642 41.47 25.32 11.56
CA GLY A 642 41.42 26.66 10.99
C GLY A 642 40.70 26.68 9.63
N LYS A 643 41.09 25.81 8.70
CA LYS A 643 40.41 25.67 7.39
C LYS A 643 38.93 25.29 7.50
N SER A 644 38.57 24.45 8.47
CA SER A 644 37.17 24.07 8.71
C SER A 644 36.33 25.28 9.16
N ILE A 645 36.92 26.14 10.00
CA ILE A 645 36.29 27.37 10.47
C ILE A 645 36.20 28.39 9.34
N GLU A 646 37.26 28.61 8.57
CA GLU A 646 37.25 29.49 7.39
C GLU A 646 36.17 29.11 6.38
N ALA A 647 35.98 27.80 6.12
CA ALA A 647 34.91 27.30 5.26
C ALA A 647 33.50 27.53 5.83
N ALA A 648 33.37 27.64 7.15
CA ALA A 648 32.10 27.91 7.82
C ALA A 648 31.73 29.41 7.77
N ILE A 649 32.72 30.31 7.68
CA ILE A 649 32.53 31.76 7.65
C ILE A 649 31.48 32.17 6.62
N PRO A 650 31.57 31.89 5.31
CA PRO A 650 30.58 32.36 4.33
C PRO A 650 29.18 31.73 4.50
N LYS A 651 29.04 30.69 5.33
CA LYS A 651 27.79 29.94 5.54
C LYS A 651 27.07 30.32 6.84
N TRP A 652 27.57 31.31 7.58
CA TRP A 652 27.07 31.69 8.89
C TRP A 652 25.60 32.15 8.88
N GLU A 653 25.15 32.82 7.81
CA GLU A 653 23.76 33.27 7.60
C GLU A 653 22.84 32.20 6.97
N VAL A 654 23.39 31.17 6.33
CA VAL A 654 22.63 30.20 5.51
C VAL A 654 21.73 29.31 6.40
N ARG A 655 20.45 29.21 6.02
CA ARG A 655 19.33 28.50 6.70
C ARG A 655 18.86 29.07 8.05
N LEU A 656 18.62 30.37 8.12
CA LEU A 656 17.88 31.00 9.25
C LEU A 656 16.47 31.50 8.85
N HIS A 657 15.96 31.10 7.69
CA HIS A 657 14.58 31.37 7.31
C HIS A 657 13.62 30.60 8.24
N ILE A 658 12.94 31.34 9.10
CA ILE A 658 11.65 30.97 9.69
C ILE A 658 10.69 30.77 8.50
N PRO A 659 9.84 29.72 8.46
CA PRO A 659 8.79 29.65 7.46
C PRO A 659 7.90 30.89 7.64
N GLY A 660 7.87 31.78 6.64
CA GLY A 660 6.88 32.85 6.62
C GLY A 660 5.47 32.25 6.58
N PRO A 661 4.43 32.97 7.05
CA PRO A 661 3.07 32.51 6.92
C PRO A 661 2.78 32.28 5.44
N ALA A 662 2.49 31.03 5.08
CA ALA A 662 2.08 30.67 3.75
C ALA A 662 0.85 31.51 3.36
N ASN A 663 0.92 32.20 2.22
CA ASN A 663 -0.29 32.61 1.52
C ASN A 663 -0.98 31.33 1.00
N PRO A 664 -2.32 31.24 1.03
CA PRO A 664 -3.04 29.99 0.91
C PRO A 664 -3.10 29.52 -0.54
N GLY A 665 -2.20 28.61 -0.89
CA GLY A 665 -2.27 27.75 -2.07
C GLY A 665 -2.24 26.31 -1.60
N TYR A 666 -3.36 25.62 -1.73
CA TYR A 666 -3.66 24.31 -1.18
C TYR A 666 -2.67 23.21 -1.58
N THR A 667 -2.02 22.60 -0.58
CA THR A 667 -1.51 21.22 -0.62
C THR A 667 -1.57 20.65 0.81
N TYR A 668 -2.46 19.68 1.05
CA TYR A 668 -2.55 18.95 2.31
C TYR A 668 -1.74 17.66 2.22
N SER A 669 -0.83 17.45 3.16
CA SER A 669 -0.21 16.16 3.48
C SER A 669 -0.52 15.84 4.94
N TYR A 670 -1.19 14.73 5.22
CA TYR A 670 -1.34 14.20 6.58
C TYR A 670 -0.05 13.49 7.00
N GLY A 671 0.46 13.87 8.17
CA GLY A 671 1.57 13.21 8.84
C GLY A 671 1.13 12.69 10.20
N TYR A 672 1.49 11.45 10.52
CA TYR A 672 1.55 10.96 11.88
C TYR A 672 2.51 11.84 12.69
N ARG A 673 1.97 12.53 13.71
CA ARG A 673 2.78 13.23 14.71
C ARG A 673 3.40 12.20 15.64
N ALA A 674 4.70 11.98 15.49
CA ALA A 674 5.54 11.79 16.67
C ALA A 674 5.35 13.01 17.58
N ALA A 675 5.22 12.78 18.89
CA ALA A 675 5.03 13.85 19.88
C ALA A 675 5.99 15.01 19.59
N PRO A 676 5.50 16.22 19.23
CA PRO A 676 6.36 17.37 19.15
C PRO A 676 6.90 17.57 20.57
N SER A 677 8.22 17.59 20.69
CA SER A 677 8.87 18.22 21.83
C SER A 677 8.17 19.57 22.02
N VAL A 678 7.56 19.75 23.19
CA VAL A 678 6.89 20.98 23.57
C VAL A 678 7.80 22.13 23.14
N PRO A 679 7.38 23.02 22.23
CA PRO A 679 8.13 24.24 22.01
C PRO A 679 8.02 24.98 23.34
N THR A 680 9.11 24.96 24.11
CA THR A 680 9.28 25.91 25.20
C THR A 680 8.91 27.27 24.64
N PRO A 681 7.97 28.01 25.27
CA PRO A 681 7.61 29.33 24.80
C PRO A 681 8.89 30.11 24.56
N VAL A 682 9.07 30.62 23.33
CA VAL A 682 10.24 31.40 22.96
C VAL A 682 10.28 32.59 23.90
N ASP A 683 11.17 32.52 24.88
CA ASP A 683 11.49 33.62 25.77
C ASP A 683 11.92 34.80 24.87
N PRO A 684 11.33 36.00 25.00
CA PRO A 684 11.80 37.19 24.29
C PRO A 684 13.26 37.58 24.64
N ARG A 685 13.92 36.84 25.54
CA ARG A 685 15.37 36.89 25.82
C ARG A 685 16.20 35.87 25.04
N ALA A 686 15.60 35.02 24.19
CA ALA A 686 16.32 34.02 23.42
C ALA A 686 17.34 34.69 22.48
N PRO A 687 18.64 34.37 22.60
CA PRO A 687 19.68 35.08 21.88
C PRO A 687 19.54 34.84 20.37
N ASN A 688 19.65 35.92 19.60
CA ASN A 688 19.64 35.90 18.16
C ASN A 688 20.64 34.85 17.64
N VAL A 689 20.14 33.81 16.96
CA VAL A 689 20.96 32.69 16.47
C VAL A 689 22.11 33.18 15.58
N LYS A 690 21.91 34.30 14.85
CA LYS A 690 22.94 34.97 14.04
C LYS A 690 24.11 35.45 14.89
N THR A 691 23.83 36.14 15.99
CA THR A 691 24.88 36.74 16.84
C THR A 691 25.64 35.69 17.64
N ASN A 692 24.96 34.61 18.05
CA ASN A 692 25.60 33.46 18.70
C ASN A 692 26.62 32.77 17.79
N ARG A 693 26.27 32.53 16.51
CA ARG A 693 27.20 31.92 15.54
C ARG A 693 28.46 32.77 15.36
N ILE A 694 28.31 34.10 15.27
CA ILE A 694 29.44 35.02 15.16
C ILE A 694 30.32 34.96 16.42
N CYS A 695 29.72 35.03 17.60
CA CYS A 695 30.46 34.96 18.86
C CYS A 695 31.15 33.59 19.06
N GLU A 696 30.52 32.50 18.60
CA GLU A 696 31.08 31.15 18.62
C GLU A 696 32.33 31.03 17.74
N LEU A 697 32.33 31.63 16.54
CA LEU A 697 33.51 31.71 15.68
C LEU A 697 34.65 32.50 16.34
N VAL A 698 34.32 33.61 17.01
CA VAL A 698 35.30 34.41 17.76
C VAL A 698 35.86 33.62 18.95
N ASP A 699 35.02 32.93 19.72
CA ASP A 699 35.44 32.04 20.80
C ASP A 699 36.41 30.95 20.30
N LEU A 700 36.14 30.36 19.12
CA LEU A 700 37.01 29.36 18.51
C LEU A 700 38.35 29.94 18.03
N SER A 701 38.35 31.18 17.54
CA SER A 701 39.59 31.86 17.14
C SER A 701 40.56 32.03 18.31
N PHE A 702 40.02 32.35 19.50
CA PHE A 702 40.81 32.45 20.73
C PHE A 702 41.30 31.09 21.22
N ALA A 703 40.48 30.03 21.07
CA ALA A 703 40.90 28.68 21.42
C ALA A 703 42.07 28.17 20.57
N LEU A 704 42.17 28.64 19.32
CA LEU A 704 43.22 28.25 18.36
C LEU A 704 44.42 29.21 18.34
N ASP A 705 44.33 30.35 19.02
CA ASP A 705 45.29 31.45 18.98
C ASP A 705 45.54 31.99 17.54
N ASP A 706 44.48 32.03 16.73
CA ASP A 706 44.51 32.52 15.34
C ASP A 706 43.50 33.65 15.11
N LEU A 707 43.98 34.89 15.22
CA LEU A 707 43.18 36.11 14.99
C LEU A 707 42.91 36.38 13.49
N GLY A 708 43.53 35.62 12.58
CA GLY A 708 43.23 35.69 11.14
C GLY A 708 41.78 35.31 10.84
N ILE A 709 41.23 34.36 11.60
CA ILE A 709 39.83 33.94 11.53
C ILE A 709 38.87 35.11 11.83
N CYS A 710 39.15 35.90 12.88
CA CYS A 710 38.36 37.09 13.20
C CYS A 710 38.39 38.12 12.07
N THR A 711 39.56 38.31 11.44
CA THR A 711 39.70 39.24 10.32
C THR A 711 38.87 38.81 9.12
N ALA A 712 38.92 37.52 8.76
CA ALA A 712 38.10 36.97 7.67
C ALA A 712 36.59 37.10 7.96
N LEU A 713 36.18 36.80 9.21
CA LEU A 713 34.80 36.92 9.66
C LEU A 713 34.29 38.36 9.61
N PHE A 714 35.06 39.33 10.10
CA PHE A 714 34.66 40.73 10.10
C PHE A 714 34.59 41.32 8.69
N ASN A 715 35.50 40.91 7.80
CA ASN A 715 35.41 41.29 6.39
C ASN A 715 34.13 40.76 5.73
N GLU A 716 33.71 39.54 6.06
CA GLU A 716 32.45 38.97 5.56
C GLU A 716 31.22 39.69 6.14
N LEU A 717 31.23 40.03 7.43
CA LEU A 717 30.15 40.77 8.08
C LEU A 717 29.94 42.17 7.50
N LEU A 718 31.05 42.86 7.18
CA LEU A 718 31.01 44.22 6.65
C LEU A 718 30.61 44.30 5.16
N ARG A 719 30.61 43.19 4.41
CA ARG A 719 30.15 43.15 3.00
C ARG A 719 28.63 43.27 2.92
N LEU A 720 28.08 44.39 2.43
CA LEU A 720 26.64 44.53 2.19
C LEU A 720 26.19 43.71 0.95
N PRO A 721 25.40 42.64 1.09
CA PRO A 721 24.89 41.90 -0.06
C PRO A 721 23.86 42.72 -0.86
N SER A 722 23.90 42.60 -2.18
CA SER A 722 23.00 43.32 -3.09
C SER A 722 21.54 42.93 -2.83
N GLY A 723 20.69 43.90 -2.46
CA GLY A 723 19.24 43.71 -2.29
C GLY A 723 18.73 43.66 -0.85
N VAL A 724 19.60 43.70 0.17
CA VAL A 724 19.20 43.85 1.58
C VAL A 724 19.33 45.31 2.00
N ASP A 725 18.28 45.89 2.57
CA ASP A 725 18.33 47.25 3.13
C ASP A 725 19.28 47.30 4.35
N ALA A 726 20.09 48.37 4.43
CA ALA A 726 21.05 48.55 5.51
C ALA A 726 20.35 48.59 6.87
N ASP A 727 19.16 49.19 6.95
CA ASP A 727 18.33 49.27 8.16
C ASP A 727 17.99 47.87 8.71
N THR A 728 17.55 46.96 7.85
CA THR A 728 17.24 45.57 8.23
C THR A 728 18.47 44.86 8.78
N ARG A 729 19.65 45.03 8.15
CA ARG A 729 20.87 44.36 8.60
C ARG A 729 21.39 44.92 9.92
N PHE A 730 21.27 46.23 10.15
CA PHE A 730 21.62 46.82 11.43
C PHE A 730 20.69 46.37 12.55
N LYS A 731 19.38 46.27 12.29
CA LYS A 731 18.39 45.79 13.27
C LYS A 731 18.57 44.31 13.59
N GLU A 732 18.78 43.47 12.58
CA GLU A 732 18.84 42.02 12.76
C GLU A 732 20.21 41.48 13.16
N VAL A 733 21.32 42.16 12.83
CA VAL A 733 22.67 41.59 13.02
C VAL A 733 23.53 42.49 13.87
N PHE A 734 23.83 43.71 13.42
CA PHE A 734 24.84 44.55 14.08
C PHE A 734 24.39 45.03 15.46
N THR A 735 23.17 45.57 15.61
CA THR A 735 22.66 46.10 16.89
C THR A 735 22.68 45.06 18.02
N PRO A 736 22.17 43.82 17.82
CA PRO A 736 22.28 42.79 18.86
C PRO A 736 23.70 42.21 19.01
N LEU A 737 24.55 42.26 17.96
CA LEU A 737 25.91 41.71 18.00
C LEU A 737 26.87 42.55 18.85
N MET A 738 26.81 43.88 18.77
CA MET A 738 27.77 44.76 19.47
C MET A 738 27.92 44.45 20.97
N PRO A 739 26.85 44.38 21.78
CA PRO A 739 26.98 44.08 23.21
C PRO A 739 27.43 42.63 23.48
N GLN A 740 27.02 41.67 22.65
CA GLN A 740 27.43 40.27 22.81
C GLN A 740 28.91 40.06 22.48
N LEU A 741 29.39 40.67 21.39
CA LEU A 741 30.79 40.61 21.01
C LEU A 741 31.69 41.26 22.09
N ARG A 742 31.26 42.38 22.68
CA ARG A 742 31.96 42.99 23.82
C ARG A 742 32.04 42.05 25.01
N ALA A 743 30.94 41.36 25.35
CA ALA A 743 30.93 40.37 26.43
C ALA A 743 31.89 39.19 26.13
N THR A 744 31.93 38.71 24.89
CA THR A 744 32.87 37.67 24.45
C THR A 744 34.33 38.13 24.55
N LEU A 745 34.64 39.38 24.18
CA LEU A 745 36.00 39.93 24.32
C LEU A 745 36.43 40.03 25.78
N LEU A 746 35.54 40.51 26.65
CA LEU A 746 35.78 40.59 28.09
C LEU A 746 36.02 39.21 28.72
N LYS A 747 35.28 38.18 28.31
CA LYS A 747 35.50 36.78 28.74
C LYS A 747 36.93 36.29 28.46
N HIS A 748 37.54 36.73 27.37
CA HIS A 748 38.92 36.40 26.99
C HIS A 748 39.96 37.45 27.40
N GLY A 749 39.57 38.45 28.21
CA GLY A 749 40.48 39.51 28.66
C GLY A 749 41.00 40.42 27.54
N ARG A 750 40.28 40.54 26.42
CA ARG A 750 40.64 41.41 25.29
C ARG A 750 39.85 42.71 25.34
N ALA A 751 40.53 43.82 25.05
CA ALA A 751 39.89 45.13 24.94
C ALA A 751 39.25 45.34 23.56
N VAL A 752 38.17 46.13 23.52
CA VAL A 752 37.50 46.56 22.27
C VAL A 752 38.46 47.35 21.35
N THR A 753 39.50 47.95 21.94
CA THR A 753 40.55 48.73 21.28
C THR A 753 41.66 47.88 20.65
N SER A 754 41.62 46.55 20.80
CA SER A 754 42.60 45.65 20.17
C SER A 754 42.23 45.32 18.72
N GLU A 755 43.22 45.19 17.84
CA GLU A 755 43.01 44.72 16.46
C GLU A 755 42.77 43.20 16.43
N PRO A 756 41.88 42.69 15.56
CA PRO A 756 41.13 43.37 14.49
C PRO A 756 39.79 44.01 14.92
N PHE A 757 39.45 43.97 16.21
CA PHE A 757 38.13 44.39 16.74
C PHE A 757 37.93 45.91 16.67
N ALA A 758 38.95 46.70 16.99
CA ALA A 758 38.90 48.16 16.91
C ALA A 758 38.48 48.62 15.51
N SER A 759 39.11 48.06 14.46
CA SER A 759 38.74 48.30 13.07
C SER A 759 37.29 47.92 12.77
N PHE A 760 36.83 46.74 13.21
CA PHE A 760 35.45 46.31 12.98
C PHE A 760 34.41 47.23 13.64
N PHE A 761 34.62 47.64 14.89
CA PHE A 761 33.72 48.54 15.60
C PHE A 761 33.67 49.93 14.96
N LYS A 762 34.84 50.47 14.55
CA LYS A 762 34.94 51.75 13.84
C LYS A 762 34.13 51.74 12.53
N HIS A 763 34.29 50.70 11.71
CA HIS A 763 33.56 50.58 10.45
C HIS A 763 32.06 50.40 10.68
N SER A 764 31.65 49.58 11.65
CA SER A 764 30.24 49.37 12.01
C SER A 764 29.55 50.66 12.45
N VAL A 765 30.20 51.47 13.29
CA VAL A 765 29.70 52.78 13.71
C VAL A 765 29.63 53.75 12.53
N SER A 766 30.67 53.80 11.70
CA SER A 766 30.72 54.68 10.53
C SER A 766 29.60 54.36 9.52
N MET A 767 29.35 53.07 9.27
CA MET A 767 28.27 52.61 8.41
C MET A 767 26.88 52.94 8.97
N TYR A 768 26.67 52.77 10.29
CA TYR A 768 25.39 53.12 10.92
C TYR A 768 25.09 54.62 10.74
N LEU A 769 26.07 55.48 10.99
CA LEU A 769 25.92 56.93 10.84
C LEU A 769 25.68 57.34 9.38
N ALA A 770 26.34 56.69 8.43
CA ALA A 770 26.18 56.99 7.01
C ALA A 770 24.83 56.53 6.44
N HIS A 771 24.39 55.31 6.77
CA HIS A 771 23.22 54.68 6.16
C HIS A 771 21.90 54.87 6.93
N ILE A 772 21.93 54.96 8.26
CA ILE A 772 20.71 55.04 9.09
C ILE A 772 20.39 56.48 9.51
N LEU A 773 21.39 57.22 9.98
CA LEU A 773 21.18 58.61 10.41
C LEU A 773 21.10 59.58 9.22
N GLY A 774 21.97 59.38 8.21
CA GLY A 774 22.04 60.21 7.01
C GLY A 774 22.47 61.67 7.26
N PRO A 775 22.74 62.44 6.19
CA PRO A 775 23.14 63.83 6.31
C PRO A 775 21.98 64.69 6.80
N ARG A 776 22.24 65.55 7.79
CA ARG A 776 21.26 66.53 8.28
C ARG A 776 21.00 67.61 7.22
N THR A 777 19.85 67.58 6.54
CA THR A 777 19.45 68.64 5.59
C THR A 777 17.98 69.07 5.74
N PRO A 778 17.62 70.37 5.56
CA PRO A 778 18.34 71.60 5.87
C PRO A 778 17.58 72.55 6.82
N LYS A 779 18.32 73.55 7.33
CA LYS A 779 18.07 74.48 8.45
C LYS A 779 16.87 75.46 8.30
N THR A 780 15.99 75.30 7.33
CA THR A 780 15.01 76.33 6.92
C THR A 780 13.64 76.25 7.59
N ILE A 781 13.33 75.17 8.31
CA ILE A 781 12.13 75.10 9.15
C ILE A 781 12.62 75.00 10.59
N THR A 782 12.51 76.09 11.34
CA THR A 782 12.70 76.06 12.80
C THR A 782 11.57 75.20 13.39
N PRO A 783 11.86 74.01 13.96
CA PRO A 783 10.84 73.16 14.55
C PRO A 783 10.60 73.61 15.98
N SER A 784 10.19 74.88 16.15
CA SER A 784 9.20 75.14 17.19
C SER A 784 7.89 74.91 16.47
N LEU A 785 7.22 73.78 16.70
CA LEU A 785 5.77 73.71 16.48
C LEU A 785 5.21 74.89 17.27
N PRO A 786 4.86 76.05 16.66
CA PRO A 786 4.01 76.95 17.40
C PRO A 786 2.75 76.10 17.61
N THR A 787 2.15 76.11 18.79
CA THR A 787 0.86 75.47 19.04
C THR A 787 -0.20 76.14 18.17
N ARG A 788 -0.13 75.92 16.84
CA ARG A 788 -1.00 76.45 15.82
C ARG A 788 -2.21 75.56 15.85
N THR A 789 -3.26 76.08 16.46
CA THR A 789 -4.51 75.38 16.59
C THR A 789 -5.34 75.66 15.34
N ALA A 790 -5.65 74.63 14.56
CA ALA A 790 -6.64 74.72 13.50
C ALA A 790 -7.96 74.09 13.98
N GLY A 791 -9.06 74.82 13.79
CA GLY A 791 -10.40 74.35 14.09
C GLY A 791 -11.25 75.29 14.95
N CYS A 792 -12.57 75.16 14.82
CA CYS A 792 -13.54 76.05 15.46
C CYS A 792 -13.78 75.80 16.96
N ASN A 793 -13.03 74.87 17.59
CA ASN A 793 -13.16 74.38 18.97
C ASN A 793 -14.54 73.81 19.39
N THR A 794 -15.57 73.89 18.54
CA THR A 794 -16.94 73.47 18.85
C THR A 794 -17.32 72.14 18.19
N CYS A 795 -16.80 71.80 17.01
CA CYS A 795 -17.07 70.52 16.34
C CYS A 795 -15.99 69.45 16.62
N ASN A 796 -16.38 68.18 16.54
CA ASN A 796 -15.52 67.05 16.87
C ASN A 796 -14.39 66.86 15.86
N GLU A 797 -14.68 67.12 14.58
CA GLU A 797 -13.74 67.00 13.47
C GLU A 797 -12.60 68.01 13.61
N CYS A 798 -12.90 69.24 14.06
CA CYS A 798 -11.88 70.24 14.37
C CYS A 798 -11.02 69.88 15.59
N LYS A 799 -11.56 69.14 16.57
CA LYS A 799 -10.75 68.62 17.70
C LYS A 799 -9.75 67.56 17.22
N GLN A 800 -10.16 66.69 16.31
CA GLN A 800 -9.27 65.69 15.69
C GLN A 800 -8.18 66.35 14.84
N LEU A 801 -8.54 67.38 14.05
CA LEU A 801 -7.57 68.17 13.28
C LEU A 801 -6.52 68.82 14.20
N LYS A 802 -6.96 69.43 15.31
CA LYS A 802 -6.07 70.06 16.30
C LYS A 802 -5.09 69.07 16.95
N ALA A 803 -5.54 67.86 17.24
CA ALA A 803 -4.66 66.80 17.77
C ALA A 803 -3.64 66.34 16.71
N PHE A 804 -4.06 66.19 15.46
CA PHE A 804 -3.22 65.71 14.36
C PHE A 804 -2.09 66.67 13.98
N VAL A 805 -2.32 67.99 14.01
CA VAL A 805 -1.27 68.98 13.71
C VAL A 805 -0.01 68.73 14.56
N ASN A 806 -0.18 68.32 15.82
CA ASN A 806 0.90 68.10 16.77
C ASN A 806 1.34 66.62 16.94
N ASN A 807 0.75 65.68 16.21
CA ASN A 807 1.07 64.24 16.28
C ASN A 807 2.01 63.81 15.13
N GLY A 808 2.90 62.83 15.31
CA GLY A 808 3.76 62.26 14.27
C GLY A 808 3.06 61.51 13.13
N THR A 809 1.74 61.32 13.19
CA THR A 809 0.94 60.67 12.14
C THR A 809 1.02 61.43 10.80
N PRO A 810 1.27 60.74 9.66
CA PRO A 810 1.50 61.39 8.37
C PRO A 810 0.22 61.90 7.69
N THR A 811 -0.91 61.24 7.89
CA THR A 811 -2.20 61.58 7.26
C THR A 811 -3.38 61.44 8.23
N LEU A 812 -4.42 62.25 8.05
CA LEU A 812 -5.70 62.18 8.76
C LEU A 812 -6.86 62.25 7.77
N GLN A 813 -7.89 61.42 7.95
CA GLN A 813 -9.01 61.32 7.02
C GLN A 813 -10.35 61.67 7.68
N PHE A 814 -11.17 62.46 6.98
CA PHE A 814 -12.52 62.85 7.41
C PHE A 814 -13.57 62.44 6.37
N ARG A 815 -14.32 61.37 6.64
CA ARG A 815 -15.46 60.96 5.83
C ARG A 815 -16.72 61.68 6.29
N ALA A 816 -17.13 62.74 5.59
CA ALA A 816 -18.22 63.60 6.05
C ALA A 816 -19.00 64.26 4.90
N VAL A 817 -20.22 64.70 5.19
CA VAL A 817 -21.06 65.45 4.24
C VAL A 817 -20.38 66.77 3.82
N GLN A 818 -20.76 67.32 2.67
CA GLN A 818 -20.09 68.46 2.04
C GLN A 818 -19.91 69.66 3.00
N ARG A 819 -20.94 70.00 3.78
CA ARG A 819 -20.89 71.09 4.76
C ARG A 819 -19.74 70.96 5.76
N THR A 820 -19.52 69.74 6.28
CA THR A 820 -18.45 69.47 7.27
C THR A 820 -17.07 69.52 6.62
N ARG A 821 -16.92 69.02 5.39
CA ARG A 821 -15.64 69.08 4.66
C ARG A 821 -15.25 70.51 4.30
N THR A 822 -16.19 71.30 3.76
CA THR A 822 -15.96 72.72 3.46
C THR A 822 -15.63 73.51 4.73
N HIS A 823 -16.25 73.17 5.87
CA HIS A 823 -15.89 73.76 7.16
C HIS A 823 -14.44 73.47 7.55
N LEU A 824 -13.98 72.20 7.46
CA LEU A 824 -12.59 71.84 7.78
C LEU A 824 -11.57 72.52 6.87
N GLU A 825 -11.83 72.59 5.57
CA GLU A 825 -10.97 73.30 4.60
C GLU A 825 -10.87 74.80 4.93
N GLN A 826 -11.99 75.43 5.31
CA GLN A 826 -12.00 76.83 5.75
C GLN A 826 -11.21 77.04 7.04
N GLU A 827 -11.33 76.15 8.02
CA GLU A 827 -10.57 76.25 9.27
C GLU A 827 -9.06 76.02 9.06
N ILE A 828 -8.66 75.12 8.17
CA ILE A 828 -7.24 74.92 7.77
C ILE A 828 -6.69 76.17 7.09
N ALA A 829 -7.46 76.77 6.17
CA ALA A 829 -7.08 78.01 5.48
C ALA A 829 -6.97 79.19 6.46
N LYS A 830 -7.95 79.35 7.37
CA LYS A 830 -7.93 80.38 8.43
C LYS A 830 -6.73 80.26 9.34
N ALA A 831 -6.36 79.03 9.71
CA ALA A 831 -5.23 78.76 10.59
C ALA A 831 -3.85 78.98 9.92
N ARG A 832 -3.81 79.18 8.59
CA ARG A 832 -2.58 79.39 7.80
C ARG A 832 -1.51 78.30 8.03
N ILE A 833 -1.95 77.05 8.09
CA ILE A 833 -1.07 75.87 8.31
C ILE A 833 -0.72 75.12 7.01
N GLY A 834 -0.83 75.78 5.85
CA GLY A 834 -0.51 75.18 4.53
C GLY A 834 0.99 74.91 4.30
N ASP A 835 1.84 75.43 5.18
CA ASP A 835 3.26 75.10 5.33
C ASP A 835 3.48 73.75 6.03
N ILE A 836 2.48 73.22 6.75
CA ILE A 836 2.56 71.97 7.52
C ILE A 836 1.74 70.86 6.87
N VAL A 837 0.51 71.17 6.43
CA VAL A 837 -0.44 70.20 5.89
C VAL A 837 -0.94 70.59 4.50
N THR A 838 -1.26 69.59 3.69
CA THR A 838 -1.95 69.69 2.41
C THR A 838 -3.27 68.92 2.49
N THR A 839 -4.29 69.36 1.76
CA THR A 839 -5.61 68.73 1.76
C THR A 839 -5.95 68.19 0.38
N ALA A 840 -6.47 66.97 0.32
CA ALA A 840 -6.91 66.33 -0.91
C ALA A 840 -8.30 65.68 -0.72
N MET A 841 -9.15 65.80 -1.73
CA MET A 841 -10.46 65.15 -1.77
C MET A 841 -10.35 63.78 -2.44
N VAL A 842 -10.88 62.74 -1.79
CA VAL A 842 -10.96 61.39 -2.38
C VAL A 842 -12.42 61.05 -2.68
N THR A 843 -12.76 60.95 -3.96
CA THR A 843 -14.11 60.69 -4.48
C THR A 843 -14.43 59.21 -4.69
N ASN A 844 -13.44 58.33 -4.60
CA ASN A 844 -13.52 56.94 -5.05
C ASN A 844 -14.04 55.98 -3.95
N LEU A 845 -14.27 56.49 -2.73
CA LEU A 845 -14.64 55.71 -1.52
C LEU A 845 -16.16 55.72 -1.24
N GLY A 846 -16.97 56.12 -2.22
CA GLY A 846 -18.43 56.26 -2.09
C GLY A 846 -18.88 57.52 -1.35
N THR A 847 -20.19 57.77 -1.33
CA THR A 847 -20.78 58.91 -0.60
C THR A 847 -21.02 58.56 0.88
N PRO A 848 -20.83 59.52 1.81
CA PRO A 848 -20.22 60.83 1.62
C PRO A 848 -18.70 60.74 1.37
N TYR A 849 -18.17 61.66 0.53
CA TYR A 849 -16.74 61.71 0.16
C TYR A 849 -15.81 62.01 1.34
N THR A 850 -14.52 61.71 1.17
CA THR A 850 -13.49 61.82 2.23
C THR A 850 -12.52 62.97 1.95
N LEU A 851 -12.28 63.82 2.96
CA LEU A 851 -11.21 64.82 2.97
C LEU A 851 -9.98 64.22 3.65
N VAL A 852 -8.85 64.17 2.95
CA VAL A 852 -7.56 63.69 3.47
C VAL A 852 -6.66 64.89 3.74
N VAL A 853 -6.16 65.02 4.96
CA VAL A 853 -5.19 66.02 5.39
C VAL A 853 -3.84 65.32 5.57
N SER A 854 -2.86 65.66 4.74
CA SER A 854 -1.52 65.04 4.72
C SER A 854 -0.47 66.02 5.20
N LYS A 855 0.50 65.59 6.01
CA LYS A 855 1.68 66.41 6.34
C LYS A 855 2.64 66.45 5.15
N ARG A 856 3.33 67.59 5.00
CA ARG A 856 4.35 67.72 3.96
C ARG A 856 5.54 66.78 4.21
N PRO A 857 6.12 66.14 3.19
CA PRO A 857 7.23 65.20 3.33
C PRO A 857 8.44 65.77 4.08
N GLU A 858 8.72 67.07 3.91
CA GLU A 858 9.84 67.76 4.56
C GLU A 858 9.64 67.93 6.07
N VAL A 859 8.39 67.98 6.54
CA VAL A 859 8.06 68.03 7.97
C VAL A 859 8.18 66.64 8.59
N ILE A 860 7.79 65.61 7.84
CA ILE A 860 7.93 64.21 8.26
C ILE A 860 9.41 63.84 8.40
N SER A 861 10.26 64.19 7.43
CA SER A 861 11.69 63.87 7.47
C SER A 861 12.45 64.51 8.63
N GLN A 862 12.03 65.69 9.09
CA GLN A 862 12.61 66.34 10.26
C GLN A 862 12.19 65.70 11.58
N LEU A 863 10.95 65.24 11.68
CA LEU A 863 10.45 64.55 12.86
C LEU A 863 11.13 63.18 13.00
N THR A 864 11.25 62.43 11.90
CA THR A 864 11.94 61.13 11.88
C THR A 864 13.44 61.26 12.15
N TRP A 865 14.12 62.32 11.69
CA TRP A 865 15.55 62.51 11.96
C TRP A 865 15.88 62.65 13.46
N LYS A 866 15.03 63.32 14.25
CA LYS A 866 15.23 63.44 15.71
C LYS A 866 15.05 62.09 16.42
N GLU A 867 14.09 61.29 15.98
CA GLU A 867 13.88 59.93 16.50
C GLU A 867 15.09 59.04 16.16
N ASN A 868 15.55 59.07 14.90
CA ASN A 868 16.74 58.34 14.43
C ASN A 868 18.03 58.79 15.15
N GLN A 869 18.16 60.08 15.51
CA GLN A 869 19.30 60.56 16.29
C GLN A 869 19.35 59.91 17.67
N SER A 870 18.21 59.81 18.36
CA SER A 870 18.13 59.14 19.66
C SER A 870 18.50 57.66 19.56
N GLU A 871 18.06 56.97 18.50
CA GLU A 871 18.45 55.57 18.24
C GLU A 871 19.94 55.42 17.91
N ALA A 872 20.52 56.33 17.14
CA ALA A 872 21.94 56.36 16.83
C ALA A 872 22.81 56.51 18.09
N VAL A 873 22.42 57.38 19.03
CA VAL A 873 23.14 57.51 20.31
C VAL A 873 23.06 56.23 21.12
N LYS A 874 21.91 55.54 21.14
CA LYS A 874 21.76 54.24 21.81
C LYS A 874 22.66 53.18 21.19
N PHE A 875 22.73 53.12 19.85
CA PHE A 875 23.59 52.16 19.14
C PHE A 875 25.08 52.41 19.42
N VAL A 876 25.57 53.65 19.29
CA VAL A 876 26.98 53.98 19.54
C VAL A 876 27.40 53.65 20.98
N ARG A 877 26.54 53.95 21.96
CA ARG A 877 26.79 53.61 23.38
C ARG A 877 26.73 52.11 23.68
N SER A 878 26.11 51.32 22.82
CA SER A 878 26.13 49.86 22.94
C SER A 878 27.48 49.24 22.55
N VAL A 879 28.29 49.97 21.77
CA VAL A 879 29.59 49.53 21.27
C VAL A 879 30.69 49.70 22.33
N ALA A 880 30.81 50.89 22.89
CA ALA A 880 31.89 51.27 23.81
C ALA A 880 31.49 52.49 24.66
N ASP A 881 32.19 52.70 25.78
CA ASP A 881 32.03 53.93 26.55
C ASP A 881 32.73 55.14 25.89
N ASP A 882 32.52 56.36 26.41
CA ASP A 882 33.05 57.58 25.80
C ASP A 882 34.60 57.60 25.72
N ALA A 883 35.29 56.91 26.63
CA ALA A 883 36.75 56.83 26.63
C ALA A 883 37.26 55.83 25.59
N GLU A 884 36.64 54.65 25.53
CA GLU A 884 36.92 53.60 24.54
C GLU A 884 36.57 54.06 23.11
N LEU A 885 35.42 54.72 22.93
CA LEU A 885 34.97 55.27 21.65
C LEU A 885 35.94 56.30 21.08
N LYS A 886 36.53 57.14 21.95
CA LYS A 886 37.54 58.12 21.54
C LYS A 886 38.76 57.43 20.95
N VAL A 887 39.19 56.31 21.53
CA VAL A 887 40.33 55.53 21.03
C VAL A 887 39.98 54.80 19.73
N VAL A 888 38.79 54.20 19.63
CA VAL A 888 38.36 53.43 18.45
C VAL A 888 38.09 54.32 17.24
N MET A 889 37.46 55.49 17.43
CA MET A 889 37.08 56.38 16.33
C MET A 889 38.24 57.27 15.86
N GLY A 890 39.18 57.60 16.76
CA GLY A 890 40.31 58.50 16.50
C GLY A 890 40.05 59.91 17.01
#